data_AF-A0A7C1C0T3-F1
#
_entry.id   AF-A0A7C1C0T3-F1
#
_cell.length_a   1.000
_cell.length_b   1.000
_cell.length_c   1.000
_cell.angle_alpha   90.00
_cell.angle_beta   90.00
_cell.angle_gamma   90.00
#
_symmetry.space_group_name_H-M   'P 1'
#
loop_
_entity.id
_entity.type
_entity.pdbx_description
1 polymer ?
#
loop_
_entity_poly.entity_id
_entity_poly.type
_entity_poly.pdbx_seq_one_letter_code
_entity_poly.pdbx_strand_id
1 'polypeptide(L)'
;NDLIFSSDSLQVVIDKNPVKVRFVYHGDTLLKEARGYFHRSDNSGLQFEMSPNEHFYGLGERAVNNLRGKRFELFNQAHYGYETGAPNLNFSIPMLLSSRKYLLFFDNHEKGYADIGKARKNQLEFGAIGGLMKYVFIAGYNYPDLYQSYGELTGTQPLPPRWALGNLQSRMAYRTQKEADSIVRLMHLKHFPIDALILDFYWFGDSIKGTMGRLAWYKPNWPHPKQMIAKFRKEGVKTILITEPYILDTLKNFYIADSLGILATDSLGKTYINKEFYFGHGALIDIFKPKARQWFWEQYQKQIKIGVAGWWGDLGEPESHPFDEYCVNGSAWQIHNVYAFYWEKMLFDNYRKYYPQTRLFDLNRAGYAGSQRLSVFPWSGDVSRSWGGLQAQLPVMINMSLSGMPFIHADAGGFAQGVKNDTLYTRWLQFACFSPILRPHGSGIPSEPVFFDTTTQRIVRYFMNERYRLLPYLYTTVWKAHKDGTPIIRPLFFGFPKDSTSYSVMNEYLWGSDFLVAPILHEKVQQRRLYLPEGLWHSWWDNRKYEGGRWITVPVKLQTIPVFVKAGAFIPMVKAVESTDNYSSKDLTIRFYPAPEGKSSEGQMYEDDGKTFGAYKKGQYELLRFQNVSGKTFLFSRTGKQYDGMPVQRNVRFEIMTGKMPVKAEFTIMESGEKYKIRHVRHKRTLAPVMRTLAPVMRTLAPVMRTLAPVMRTLAPVEHDTEWYYDKDKKCIVINFVWRGKSVEIRMN
;
A
#
# COMPACT_ATOMS: atom_id res chain seq x y z
N ASN A 1 -2.08 40.45 28.31
CA ASN A 1 -0.72 40.95 27.99
C ASN A 1 -0.04 39.82 27.24
N ASP A 2 -0.50 39.55 26.02
CA ASP A 2 -0.21 38.31 25.31
C ASP A 2 0.81 38.62 24.21
N LEU A 3 1.64 37.66 23.83
CA LEU A 3 2.40 37.75 22.57
C LEU A 3 1.62 37.00 21.51
N ILE A 4 1.43 37.62 20.35
CA ILE A 4 0.70 37.02 19.23
C ILE A 4 1.64 36.95 18.05
N PHE A 5 1.90 35.72 17.58
CA PHE A 5 2.56 35.48 16.31
C PHE A 5 1.50 35.00 15.32
N SER A 6 1.39 35.64 14.15
CA SER A 6 0.29 35.37 13.21
C SER A 6 0.79 35.18 11.79
N SER A 7 0.17 34.22 11.10
CA SER A 7 0.04 34.21 9.65
C SER A 7 -1.36 34.69 9.24
N ASP A 8 -1.70 34.61 7.97
CA ASP A 8 -3.03 34.96 7.44
C ASP A 8 -4.18 34.12 8.06
N SER A 9 -3.88 32.93 8.59
CA SER A 9 -4.90 31.98 9.05
C SER A 9 -4.65 31.36 10.42
N LEU A 10 -3.40 31.29 10.89
CA LEU A 10 -3.02 30.71 12.18
C LEU A 10 -2.42 31.78 13.08
N GLN A 11 -2.93 31.88 14.30
CA GLN A 11 -2.35 32.66 15.37
C GLN A 11 -1.81 31.72 16.46
N VAL A 12 -0.56 31.95 16.85
CA VAL A 12 0.07 31.38 18.04
C VAL A 12 0.03 32.45 19.12
N VAL A 13 -0.79 32.24 20.13
CA VAL A 13 -0.94 33.17 21.25
C VAL A 13 -0.19 32.62 22.46
N ILE A 14 0.68 33.43 23.04
CA ILE A 14 1.49 33.10 24.20
C ILE A 14 1.01 33.95 25.37
N ASP A 15 0.31 33.30 26.30
CA ASP A 15 -0.04 33.89 27.59
C ASP A 15 1.26 34.03 28.40
N LYS A 16 1.53 35.20 29.01
CA LYS A 16 2.81 35.46 29.70
C LYS A 16 2.86 34.94 31.14
N ASN A 17 1.72 34.78 31.82
CA ASN A 17 1.66 34.39 33.23
C ASN A 17 0.42 33.53 33.56
N PRO A 18 0.59 32.21 33.79
CA PRO A 18 1.79 31.43 33.49
C PRO A 18 2.07 31.38 31.98
N VAL A 19 3.31 31.07 31.59
CA VAL A 19 3.64 30.90 30.17
C VAL A 19 2.88 29.71 29.59
N LYS A 20 1.99 29.96 28.62
CA LYS A 20 1.23 28.92 27.89
C LYS A 20 1.00 29.31 26.45
N VAL A 21 1.04 28.32 25.57
CA VAL A 21 0.76 28.50 24.14
C VAL A 21 -0.64 28.00 23.79
N ARG A 22 -1.38 28.76 22.98
CA ARG A 22 -2.65 28.35 22.37
C ARG A 22 -2.67 28.67 20.87
N PHE A 23 -3.28 27.76 20.10
CA PHE A 23 -3.32 27.80 18.64
C PHE A 23 -4.73 28.15 18.18
N VAL A 24 -4.87 29.30 17.52
CA VAL A 24 -6.15 29.83 17.01
C VAL A 24 -6.12 29.80 15.49
N TYR A 25 -7.03 29.06 14.88
CA TYR A 25 -7.14 28.94 13.43
C TYR A 25 -8.51 29.45 12.97
N HIS A 26 -8.53 30.49 12.15
CA HIS A 26 -9.77 31.21 11.75
C HIS A 26 -10.67 31.63 12.93
N GLY A 27 -10.05 32.09 14.02
CA GLY A 27 -10.75 32.52 15.22
C GLY A 27 -11.20 31.39 16.16
N ASP A 28 -11.10 30.12 15.75
CA ASP A 28 -11.37 28.96 16.64
C ASP A 28 -10.08 28.51 17.34
N THR A 29 -10.12 28.36 18.66
CA THR A 29 -8.99 27.81 19.41
C THR A 29 -9.00 26.30 19.28
N LEU A 30 -8.06 25.75 18.51
CA LEU A 30 -8.00 24.32 18.21
C LEU A 30 -7.28 23.52 19.29
N LEU A 31 -6.19 24.07 19.84
CA LEU A 31 -5.35 23.40 20.84
C LEU A 31 -4.75 24.42 21.81
N LYS A 32 -4.62 24.02 23.06
CA LYS A 32 -4.05 24.81 24.16
C LYS A 32 -3.13 23.95 24.99
N GLU A 33 -2.01 24.50 25.42
CA GLU A 33 -1.17 23.88 26.45
C GLU A 33 -1.92 23.84 27.81
N ALA A 34 -1.91 22.67 28.44
CA ALA A 34 -2.40 22.50 29.80
C ALA A 34 -1.32 22.96 30.78
N ARG A 35 -0.39 22.08 31.16
CA ARG A 35 0.84 22.45 31.86
C ARG A 35 1.92 22.99 30.90
N GLY A 36 1.81 22.69 29.60
CA GLY A 36 2.91 22.92 28.65
C GLY A 36 4.07 21.98 28.95
N TYR A 37 5.30 22.49 28.89
CA TYR A 37 6.49 21.72 29.26
C TYR A 37 6.45 21.26 30.72
N PHE A 38 6.93 20.05 30.97
CA PHE A 38 7.20 19.56 32.31
C PHE A 38 8.50 18.75 32.36
N HIS A 39 9.05 18.67 33.57
CA HIS A 39 10.19 17.84 33.92
C HIS A 39 9.84 17.02 35.18
N ARG A 40 10.18 15.73 35.14
CA ARG A 40 10.10 14.75 36.25
C ARG A 40 11.47 14.04 36.33
N SER A 41 11.71 13.29 37.40
CA SER A 41 12.99 12.59 37.61
C SER A 41 13.32 11.54 36.54
N ASP A 42 12.30 11.00 35.88
CA ASP A 42 12.39 9.88 34.94
C ASP A 42 12.04 10.26 33.49
N ASN A 43 11.45 11.45 33.26
CA ASN A 43 11.06 11.92 31.93
C ASN A 43 10.87 13.44 31.88
N SER A 44 10.84 13.97 30.67
CA SER A 44 10.32 15.31 30.38
C SER A 44 9.28 15.22 29.28
N GLY A 45 8.43 16.23 29.15
CA GLY A 45 7.34 16.15 28.18
C GLY A 45 6.55 17.44 28.00
N LEU A 46 5.43 17.30 27.29
CA LEU A 46 4.52 18.36 26.91
C LEU A 46 3.09 17.94 27.21
N GLN A 47 2.29 18.85 27.77
CA GLN A 47 0.90 18.57 28.12
C GLN A 47 -0.06 19.61 27.51
N PHE A 48 -1.14 19.12 26.90
CA PHE A 48 -2.17 19.88 26.21
C PHE A 48 -3.58 19.56 26.73
N GLU A 49 -4.52 20.46 26.52
CA GLU A 49 -5.94 20.24 26.78
C GLU A 49 -6.62 19.64 25.54
N MET A 50 -7.48 18.65 25.77
CA MET A 50 -8.29 18.01 24.73
C MET A 50 -9.75 18.43 24.86
N SER A 51 -10.44 18.63 23.73
CA SER A 51 -11.88 18.85 23.76
C SER A 51 -12.63 17.57 24.17
N PRO A 52 -13.81 17.63 24.82
CA PRO A 52 -14.50 16.44 25.36
C PRO A 52 -14.86 15.35 24.34
N ASN A 53 -15.22 15.73 23.11
CA ASN A 53 -15.70 14.84 22.05
C ASN A 53 -14.70 14.65 20.91
N GLU A 54 -13.44 14.94 21.17
CA GLU A 54 -12.38 14.89 20.17
C GLU A 54 -11.89 13.45 19.96
N HIS A 55 -11.81 13.03 18.70
CA HIS A 55 -11.25 11.74 18.30
C HIS A 55 -9.80 11.91 17.88
N PHE A 56 -8.98 10.91 18.20
CA PHE A 56 -7.55 10.92 17.92
C PHE A 56 -7.12 9.67 17.15
N TYR A 57 -6.24 9.86 16.17
CA TYR A 57 -5.70 8.81 15.29
C TYR A 57 -4.22 9.08 15.02
N GLY A 58 -3.48 8.06 14.55
CA GLY A 58 -2.05 8.18 14.26
C GLY A 58 -1.21 7.31 15.19
N LEU A 59 -0.08 7.82 15.66
CA LEU A 59 0.91 7.11 16.48
C LEU A 59 1.61 5.92 15.79
N GLY A 60 1.45 5.76 14.47
CA GLY A 60 1.99 4.62 13.72
C GLY A 60 1.14 3.35 13.85
N GLU A 61 1.79 2.20 14.05
CA GLU A 61 1.14 0.89 14.08
C GLU A 61 0.42 0.64 15.40
N ARG A 62 -0.89 0.82 15.38
CA ARG A 62 -1.79 0.59 16.52
C ARG A 62 -2.98 -0.23 16.06
N ALA A 63 -3.18 -1.43 16.60
CA ALA A 63 -4.36 -2.26 16.30
C ALA A 63 -5.61 -1.80 17.08
N VAL A 64 -5.69 -0.49 17.33
CA VAL A 64 -6.71 0.15 18.15
C VAL A 64 -7.35 1.26 17.33
N ASN A 65 -8.67 1.36 17.39
CA ASN A 65 -9.42 2.50 16.85
C ASN A 65 -9.16 3.77 17.69
N ASN A 66 -10.03 4.79 17.61
CA ASN A 66 -9.92 6.06 18.34
C ASN A 66 -9.05 5.98 19.62
N LEU A 67 -7.92 6.68 19.59
CA LEU A 67 -6.84 6.57 20.55
C LEU A 67 -7.17 7.26 21.89
N ARG A 68 -8.25 8.06 21.94
CA ARG A 68 -8.72 8.71 23.16
C ARG A 68 -8.96 7.70 24.31
N GLY A 69 -8.61 8.12 25.53
CA GLY A 69 -8.78 7.38 26.77
C GLY A 69 -7.71 6.31 27.01
N LYS A 70 -6.62 6.31 26.23
CA LYS A 70 -5.57 5.30 26.26
C LYS A 70 -4.18 5.93 26.32
N ARG A 71 -3.20 5.12 26.70
CA ARG A 71 -1.79 5.46 26.74
C ARG A 71 -1.02 4.48 25.87
N PHE A 72 -0.05 4.98 25.12
CA PHE A 72 0.73 4.22 24.15
C PHE A 72 2.21 4.50 24.35
N GLU A 73 3.02 3.46 24.28
CA GLU A 73 4.47 3.62 24.21
C GLU A 73 4.86 4.19 22.84
N LEU A 74 5.92 4.99 22.82
CA LEU A 74 6.60 5.47 21.62
C LEU A 74 7.96 4.77 21.57
N PHE A 75 7.88 3.49 21.24
CA PHE A 75 9.01 2.58 21.20
C PHE A 75 8.69 1.49 20.17
N ASN A 76 9.49 1.37 19.11
CA ASN A 76 9.34 0.33 18.10
C ASN A 76 9.47 -1.04 18.77
N GLN A 77 8.48 -1.93 18.63
CA GLN A 77 8.53 -3.22 19.31
C GLN A 77 7.76 -4.30 18.56
N ALA A 78 8.43 -5.42 18.29
CA ALA A 78 7.79 -6.58 17.71
C ALA A 78 6.73 -7.17 18.66
N HIS A 79 5.62 -7.63 18.09
CA HIS A 79 4.57 -8.34 18.82
C HIS A 79 4.14 -9.56 18.02
N TYR A 80 4.85 -10.67 18.22
CA TYR A 80 4.58 -11.92 17.51
C TYR A 80 3.18 -12.47 17.84
N GLY A 81 2.40 -12.77 16.80
CA GLY A 81 1.05 -13.31 16.94
C GLY A 81 0.01 -12.31 17.43
N TYR A 82 0.22 -11.00 17.20
CA TYR A 82 -0.74 -10.00 17.64
C TYR A 82 -2.12 -10.16 16.97
N GLU A 83 -3.14 -9.66 17.66
CA GLU A 83 -4.53 -9.55 17.18
C GLU A 83 -5.07 -8.13 17.41
N THR A 84 -6.36 -7.93 17.14
CA THR A 84 -7.05 -6.66 17.36
C THR A 84 -6.92 -6.21 18.83
N GLY A 85 -6.70 -4.92 19.03
CA GLY A 85 -6.49 -4.34 20.36
C GLY A 85 -5.02 -4.21 20.78
N ALA A 86 -4.05 -4.74 20.01
CA ALA A 86 -2.63 -4.55 20.29
C ALA A 86 -2.26 -3.05 20.33
N PRO A 87 -1.78 -2.53 21.48
CA PRO A 87 -1.60 -1.10 21.68
C PRO A 87 -0.30 -0.57 21.09
N ASN A 88 0.72 -1.40 20.90
CA ASN A 88 2.00 -1.00 20.34
C ASN A 88 2.55 -2.14 19.48
N LEU A 89 3.20 -1.79 18.38
CA LEU A 89 3.75 -2.70 17.37
C LEU A 89 5.10 -2.13 16.84
N ASN A 90 5.51 -2.59 15.68
CA ASN A 90 6.88 -2.47 15.15
C ASN A 90 7.27 -1.03 14.79
N PHE A 91 6.30 -0.20 14.38
CA PHE A 91 6.58 1.12 13.82
C PHE A 91 5.77 2.21 14.54
N SER A 92 6.42 2.96 15.43
CA SER A 92 5.87 4.11 16.15
C SER A 92 6.21 5.41 15.43
N ILE A 93 5.21 6.27 15.23
CA ILE A 93 5.39 7.61 14.65
C ILE A 93 4.74 8.60 15.60
N PRO A 94 5.48 9.46 16.32
CA PRO A 94 4.95 10.30 17.41
C PRO A 94 4.14 11.50 16.89
N MET A 95 3.14 11.24 16.06
CA MET A 95 2.25 12.23 15.45
C MET A 95 0.79 11.83 15.67
N LEU A 96 -0.03 12.79 16.08
CA LEU A 96 -1.44 12.62 16.39
C LEU A 96 -2.33 13.52 15.52
N LEU A 97 -3.30 12.92 14.83
CA LEU A 97 -4.38 13.61 14.12
C LEU A 97 -5.59 13.77 15.03
N SER A 98 -6.14 14.98 15.09
CA SER A 98 -7.40 15.29 15.76
C SER A 98 -8.59 15.38 14.79
N SER A 99 -9.78 14.98 15.25
CA SER A 99 -11.04 15.25 14.56
C SER A 99 -11.34 16.75 14.40
N ARG A 100 -10.71 17.63 15.18
CA ARG A 100 -10.75 19.09 15.03
C ARG A 100 -9.86 19.62 13.90
N LYS A 101 -9.32 18.72 13.05
CA LYS A 101 -8.51 19.03 11.86
C LYS A 101 -7.22 19.78 12.17
N TYR A 102 -6.50 19.28 13.17
CA TYR A 102 -5.09 19.61 13.35
C TYR A 102 -4.27 18.33 13.51
N LEU A 103 -2.98 18.42 13.21
CA LEU A 103 -1.96 17.42 13.50
C LEU A 103 -1.01 17.99 14.56
N LEU A 104 -0.60 17.15 15.50
CA LEU A 104 0.42 17.45 16.49
C LEU A 104 1.53 16.40 16.38
N PHE A 105 2.72 16.83 15.95
CA PHE A 105 3.90 15.97 15.82
C PHE A 105 4.86 16.27 16.97
N PHE A 106 5.05 15.31 17.87
CA PHE A 106 6.06 15.35 18.92
C PHE A 106 7.39 14.86 18.33
N ASP A 107 8.26 15.78 17.94
CA ASP A 107 9.51 15.45 17.25
C ASP A 107 10.61 15.08 18.25
N ASN A 108 10.41 13.90 18.84
CA ASN A 108 11.34 13.25 19.75
C ASN A 108 11.33 11.75 19.48
N HIS A 109 12.51 11.20 19.21
CA HIS A 109 12.70 9.80 18.84
C HIS A 109 13.17 8.91 19.98
N GLU A 110 13.50 9.49 21.14
CA GLU A 110 13.91 8.70 22.29
C GLU A 110 12.71 7.91 22.83
N LYS A 111 12.99 6.87 23.62
CA LYS A 111 11.93 6.08 24.29
C LYS A 111 10.97 7.01 25.04
N GLY A 112 9.68 6.88 24.74
CA GLY A 112 8.67 7.77 25.29
C GLY A 112 7.27 7.18 25.27
N TYR A 113 6.27 8.05 25.39
CA TYR A 113 4.87 7.69 25.41
C TYR A 113 3.96 8.83 24.94
N ALA A 114 2.73 8.47 24.58
CA ALA A 114 1.61 9.37 24.39
C ALA A 114 0.43 8.93 25.27
N ASP A 115 0.02 9.77 26.22
CA ASP A 115 -1.16 9.59 27.07
C ASP A 115 -2.29 10.49 26.57
N ILE A 116 -3.35 9.89 26.01
CA ILE A 116 -4.43 10.62 25.35
C ILE A 116 -5.66 10.59 26.24
N GLY A 117 -5.54 11.16 27.42
CA GLY A 117 -6.63 11.27 28.39
C GLY A 117 -6.87 10.01 29.21
N LYS A 118 -5.86 9.13 29.34
CA LYS A 118 -5.93 7.93 30.19
C LYS A 118 -5.65 8.28 31.65
N ALA A 119 -4.55 8.98 31.92
CA ALA A 119 -4.18 9.38 33.28
C ALA A 119 -5.10 10.50 33.82
N ARG A 120 -5.42 11.47 32.97
CA ARG A 120 -6.31 12.59 33.30
C ARG A 120 -7.24 12.86 32.14
N LYS A 121 -8.55 12.74 32.37
CA LYS A 121 -9.56 12.99 31.34
C LYS A 121 -9.35 14.38 30.73
N ASN A 122 -9.47 14.47 29.40
CA ASN A 122 -9.29 15.70 28.63
C ASN A 122 -7.87 16.31 28.67
N GLN A 123 -6.83 15.53 29.00
CA GLN A 123 -5.43 15.94 28.87
C GLN A 123 -4.68 15.03 27.90
N LEU A 124 -3.92 15.63 26.99
CA LEU A 124 -2.96 14.95 26.14
C LEU A 124 -1.56 15.18 26.70
N GLU A 125 -0.78 14.13 26.91
CA GLU A 125 0.60 14.21 27.40
C GLU A 125 1.52 13.40 26.49
N PHE A 126 2.57 14.03 25.98
CA PHE A 126 3.73 13.33 25.43
C PHE A 126 4.85 13.38 26.46
N GLY A 127 5.59 12.28 26.63
CA GLY A 127 6.78 12.25 27.46
C GLY A 127 7.86 11.37 26.85
N ALA A 128 9.12 11.68 27.12
CA ALA A 128 10.28 10.91 26.71
C ALA A 128 11.34 10.89 27.81
N ILE A 129 12.23 9.89 27.78
CA ILE A 129 13.33 9.76 28.74
C ILE A 129 14.33 10.93 28.67
N GLY A 130 14.35 11.66 27.55
CA GLY A 130 15.29 12.73 27.27
C GLY A 130 15.00 13.41 25.93
N GLY A 131 16.03 13.97 25.32
CA GLY A 131 15.92 14.66 24.03
C GLY A 131 15.24 16.02 24.10
N LEU A 132 15.07 16.66 22.94
CA LEU A 132 14.34 17.93 22.84
C LEU A 132 12.83 17.71 22.98
N MET A 133 12.18 18.48 23.86
CA MET A 133 10.71 18.55 23.94
C MET A 133 10.17 19.49 22.87
N LYS A 134 10.31 19.07 21.61
CA LYS A 134 9.90 19.84 20.43
C LYS A 134 8.60 19.28 19.89
N TYR A 135 7.70 20.16 19.48
CA TYR A 135 6.49 19.76 18.78
C TYR A 135 6.20 20.68 17.59
N VAL A 136 5.48 20.15 16.61
CA VAL A 136 4.99 20.90 15.46
C VAL A 136 3.46 20.78 15.44
N PHE A 137 2.80 21.94 15.34
CA PHE A 137 1.35 22.04 15.20
C PHE A 137 1.01 22.42 13.75
N ILE A 138 0.10 21.67 13.13
CA ILE A 138 -0.40 21.92 11.77
C ILE A 138 -1.92 21.98 11.83
N ALA A 139 -2.53 23.02 11.26
CA ALA A 139 -3.97 23.16 11.12
C ALA A 139 -4.36 23.32 9.64
N GLY A 140 -5.57 22.89 9.28
CA GLY A 140 -6.06 22.95 7.90
C GLY A 140 -7.58 22.96 7.82
N TYR A 141 -8.12 23.46 6.71
CA TYR A 141 -9.57 23.51 6.50
C TYR A 141 -10.18 22.12 6.34
N ASN A 142 -9.42 21.22 5.74
CA ASN A 142 -9.77 19.83 5.48
C ASN A 142 -8.56 18.91 5.75
N TYR A 143 -8.81 17.59 5.79
CA TYR A 143 -7.74 16.62 6.04
C TYR A 143 -6.65 16.61 4.95
N PRO A 144 -6.96 16.59 3.64
CA PRO A 144 -5.93 16.73 2.60
C PRO A 144 -4.93 17.87 2.82
N ASP A 145 -5.38 19.08 3.20
CA ASP A 145 -4.49 20.23 3.46
C ASP A 145 -3.46 19.94 4.56
N LEU A 146 -3.88 19.21 5.60
CA LEU A 146 -3.00 18.78 6.70
C LEU A 146 -1.90 17.85 6.21
N TYR A 147 -2.23 16.91 5.32
CA TYR A 147 -1.25 15.95 4.78
C TYR A 147 -0.32 16.58 3.77
N GLN A 148 -0.79 17.56 3.00
CA GLN A 148 0.09 18.37 2.16
C GLN A 148 1.12 19.10 3.03
N SER A 149 0.67 19.79 4.08
CA SER A 149 1.56 20.53 5.00
C SER A 149 2.52 19.60 5.76
N TYR A 150 2.04 18.45 6.23
CA TYR A 150 2.89 17.44 6.88
C TYR A 150 3.88 16.80 5.90
N GLY A 151 3.49 16.61 4.65
CA GLY A 151 4.35 16.16 3.56
C GLY A 151 5.41 17.18 3.17
N GLU A 152 5.11 18.48 3.22
CA GLU A 152 6.11 19.55 3.04
C GLU A 152 7.16 19.55 4.16
N LEU A 153 6.74 19.27 5.40
CA LEU A 153 7.63 19.17 6.56
C LEU A 153 8.50 17.90 6.55
N THR A 154 7.90 16.73 6.28
CA THR A 154 8.53 15.42 6.51
C THR A 154 8.91 14.67 5.23
N GLY A 155 8.49 15.18 4.07
CA GLY A 155 8.61 14.56 2.75
C GLY A 155 7.40 13.70 2.39
N THR A 156 7.21 13.44 1.09
CA THR A 156 6.22 12.50 0.56
C THR A 156 6.89 11.26 -0.01
N GLN A 157 6.14 10.16 -0.10
CA GLN A 157 6.67 8.93 -0.69
C GLN A 157 7.02 9.13 -2.16
N PRO A 158 8.24 8.78 -2.62
CA PRO A 158 8.51 8.60 -4.04
C PRO A 158 7.57 7.58 -4.71
N LEU A 159 7.29 7.76 -6.01
CA LEU A 159 6.55 6.75 -6.77
C LEU A 159 7.25 5.37 -6.67
N PRO A 160 6.53 4.29 -6.36
CA PRO A 160 7.07 2.95 -6.31
C PRO A 160 7.33 2.43 -7.73
N PRO A 161 8.21 1.42 -7.93
CA PRO A 161 8.18 0.69 -9.18
C PRO A 161 6.80 0.03 -9.35
N ARG A 162 6.23 0.04 -10.56
CA ARG A 162 4.85 -0.44 -10.80
C ARG A 162 4.64 -1.88 -10.31
N TRP A 163 5.66 -2.72 -10.40
CA TRP A 163 5.63 -4.10 -9.94
C TRP A 163 5.38 -4.26 -8.44
N ALA A 164 5.73 -3.26 -7.61
CA ALA A 164 5.42 -3.27 -6.18
C ALA A 164 3.90 -3.34 -5.91
N LEU A 165 3.09 -2.90 -6.88
CA LEU A 165 1.63 -2.93 -6.79
C LEU A 165 1.03 -4.26 -7.28
N GLY A 166 1.84 -5.15 -7.85
CA GLY A 166 1.44 -6.50 -8.23
C GLY A 166 1.29 -7.44 -7.02
N ASN A 167 1.34 -8.74 -7.29
CA ASN A 167 1.39 -9.78 -6.27
C ASN A 167 2.86 -10.08 -5.92
N LEU A 168 3.23 -9.79 -4.67
CA LEU A 168 4.56 -10.07 -4.12
C LEU A 168 4.48 -11.40 -3.35
N GLN A 169 4.81 -12.50 -4.02
CA GLN A 169 4.69 -13.83 -3.41
C GLN A 169 5.82 -14.09 -2.42
N SER A 170 5.46 -14.54 -1.22
CA SER A 170 6.41 -14.82 -0.15
C SER A 170 5.93 -15.99 0.74
N ARG A 171 6.84 -16.51 1.58
CA ARG A 171 6.60 -17.39 2.73
C ARG A 171 7.79 -17.31 3.69
N MET A 172 7.60 -17.71 4.95
CA MET A 172 8.68 -18.07 5.87
C MET A 172 8.76 -19.61 5.93
N ALA A 173 9.57 -20.28 5.10
CA ALA A 173 10.54 -19.71 4.16
C ALA A 173 10.85 -20.70 3.02
N TYR A 174 11.17 -20.20 1.81
CA TYR A 174 11.68 -21.04 0.72
C TYR A 174 13.07 -21.55 1.08
N ARG A 175 13.29 -22.86 1.07
CA ARG A 175 14.52 -23.50 1.57
C ARG A 175 15.58 -23.70 0.51
N THR A 176 15.18 -23.84 -0.76
CA THR A 176 16.11 -24.16 -1.86
C THR A 176 15.73 -23.44 -3.15
N GLN A 177 16.71 -23.32 -4.05
CA GLN A 177 16.49 -22.84 -5.41
C GLN A 177 15.42 -23.65 -6.16
N LYS A 178 15.42 -24.99 -6.01
CA LYS A 178 14.44 -25.87 -6.68
C LYS A 178 13.01 -25.58 -6.21
N GLU A 179 12.84 -25.30 -4.91
CA GLU A 179 11.55 -24.92 -4.36
C GLU A 179 11.08 -23.59 -4.94
N ALA A 180 11.94 -22.56 -4.93
CA ALA A 180 11.64 -21.26 -5.53
C ALA A 180 11.25 -21.38 -7.01
N ASP A 181 12.02 -22.13 -7.81
CA ASP A 181 11.72 -22.44 -9.22
C ASP A 181 10.34 -23.11 -9.39
N SER A 182 10.01 -24.04 -8.49
CA SER A 182 8.75 -24.79 -8.54
C SER A 182 7.55 -23.88 -8.24
N ILE A 183 7.70 -22.95 -7.31
CA ILE A 183 6.63 -22.03 -6.91
C ILE A 183 6.31 -21.04 -8.01
N VAL A 184 7.32 -20.41 -8.62
CA VAL A 184 7.12 -19.52 -9.77
C VAL A 184 6.42 -20.27 -10.91
N ARG A 185 6.88 -21.48 -11.24
CA ARG A 185 6.24 -22.33 -12.26
C ARG A 185 4.79 -22.67 -11.92
N LEU A 186 4.49 -22.99 -10.66
CA LEU A 186 3.13 -23.34 -10.22
C LEU A 186 2.18 -22.14 -10.28
N MET A 187 2.65 -20.95 -9.92
CA MET A 187 1.85 -19.71 -10.02
C MET A 187 1.46 -19.44 -11.47
N HIS A 188 2.40 -19.53 -12.41
CA HIS A 188 2.12 -19.42 -13.85
C HIS A 188 1.18 -20.53 -14.35
N LEU A 189 1.45 -21.81 -14.02
CA LEU A 189 0.61 -22.94 -14.43
C LEU A 189 -0.83 -22.81 -13.93
N LYS A 190 -1.03 -22.17 -12.77
CA LYS A 190 -2.34 -21.93 -12.17
C LYS A 190 -2.88 -20.53 -12.51
N HIS A 191 -2.26 -19.77 -13.42
CA HIS A 191 -2.70 -18.44 -13.86
C HIS A 191 -2.93 -17.45 -12.71
N PHE A 192 -2.09 -17.51 -11.68
CA PHE A 192 -2.01 -16.46 -10.68
C PHE A 192 -0.99 -15.41 -11.16
N PRO A 193 -1.36 -14.13 -11.20
CA PRO A 193 -0.38 -13.07 -11.42
C PRO A 193 0.72 -13.10 -10.36
N ILE A 194 1.95 -12.84 -10.76
CA ILE A 194 3.12 -12.78 -9.88
C ILE A 194 4.11 -11.74 -10.43
N ASP A 195 4.52 -10.82 -9.55
CA ASP A 195 5.48 -9.77 -9.90
C ASP A 195 6.81 -9.92 -9.17
N ALA A 196 6.81 -10.50 -7.97
CA ALA A 196 8.03 -10.79 -7.26
C ALA A 196 7.93 -12.09 -6.45
N LEU A 197 9.09 -12.71 -6.24
CA LEU A 197 9.32 -13.73 -5.24
C LEU A 197 10.26 -13.17 -4.16
N ILE A 198 9.85 -13.25 -2.91
CA ILE A 198 10.63 -12.81 -1.76
C ILE A 198 11.33 -14.02 -1.14
N LEU A 199 12.65 -13.96 -0.98
CA LEU A 199 13.44 -14.99 -0.31
C LEU A 199 13.81 -14.54 1.09
N ASP A 200 13.31 -15.30 2.06
CA ASP A 200 13.58 -15.18 3.49
C ASP A 200 14.95 -15.80 3.85
N PHE A 201 15.31 -15.85 5.14
CA PHE A 201 16.68 -16.06 5.66
C PHE A 201 17.41 -17.33 5.16
N TYR A 202 16.69 -18.33 4.64
CA TYR A 202 17.33 -19.50 4.01
C TYR A 202 18.12 -19.17 2.74
N TRP A 203 18.01 -17.97 2.15
CA TRP A 203 18.90 -17.59 1.04
C TRP A 203 20.37 -17.50 1.48
N PHE A 204 20.62 -17.11 2.73
CA PHE A 204 21.95 -17.05 3.34
C PHE A 204 22.18 -18.15 4.39
N GLY A 205 21.30 -19.15 4.53
CA GLY A 205 21.38 -20.17 5.59
C GLY A 205 20.65 -21.47 5.31
N ASP A 206 20.89 -22.48 6.15
CA ASP A 206 20.14 -23.76 6.21
C ASP A 206 19.35 -23.95 7.51
N SER A 207 19.47 -23.00 8.42
CA SER A 207 18.74 -22.94 9.68
C SER A 207 18.30 -21.51 10.00
N ILE A 208 17.23 -21.39 10.79
CA ILE A 208 16.76 -20.12 11.34
C ILE A 208 17.85 -19.49 12.23
N LYS A 209 18.51 -20.30 13.07
CA LYS A 209 19.56 -19.86 13.99
C LYS A 209 20.95 -20.05 13.41
N GLY A 210 21.93 -19.25 13.82
CA GLY A 210 23.34 -19.46 13.49
C GLY A 210 23.78 -19.00 12.09
N THR A 211 22.92 -18.35 11.32
CA THR A 211 23.22 -17.95 9.93
C THR A 211 23.06 -16.45 9.64
N MET A 212 22.39 -15.71 10.51
CA MET A 212 22.10 -14.27 10.35
C MET A 212 23.37 -13.42 10.33
N GLY A 213 23.48 -12.53 9.33
CA GLY A 213 24.68 -11.74 9.08
C GLY A 213 25.68 -12.36 8.10
N ARG A 214 25.39 -13.56 7.55
CA ARG A 214 26.22 -14.15 6.48
C ARG A 214 26.18 -13.30 5.20
N LEU A 215 25.00 -12.74 4.88
CA LEU A 215 24.77 -11.82 3.75
C LEU A 215 25.35 -12.30 2.41
N ALA A 216 25.39 -13.62 2.23
CA ALA A 216 25.91 -14.30 1.05
C ALA A 216 25.16 -15.62 0.84
N TRP A 217 24.95 -15.99 -0.43
CA TRP A 217 24.17 -17.17 -0.81
C TRP A 217 24.74 -18.46 -0.21
N TYR A 218 23.90 -19.21 0.51
CA TYR A 218 24.26 -20.53 1.00
C TYR A 218 24.25 -21.55 -0.15
N LYS A 219 25.43 -21.76 -0.75
CA LYS A 219 25.61 -22.51 -2.00
C LYS A 219 25.01 -23.92 -2.05
N PRO A 220 25.02 -24.73 -0.97
CA PRO A 220 24.37 -26.04 -1.01
C PRO A 220 22.87 -25.96 -1.39
N ASN A 221 22.14 -24.97 -0.88
CA ASN A 221 20.71 -24.80 -1.17
C ASN A 221 20.44 -23.91 -2.40
N TRP A 222 21.38 -23.03 -2.72
CA TRP A 222 21.31 -22.04 -3.79
C TRP A 222 22.55 -22.11 -4.69
N PRO A 223 22.70 -23.17 -5.49
CA PRO A 223 23.92 -23.40 -6.28
C PRO A 223 24.09 -22.32 -7.38
N HIS A 224 22.98 -21.85 -7.97
CA HIS A 224 22.97 -21.02 -9.17
C HIS A 224 22.05 -19.78 -9.05
N PRO A 225 22.24 -18.92 -8.03
CA PRO A 225 21.31 -17.83 -7.73
C PRO A 225 21.25 -16.78 -8.84
N LYS A 226 22.38 -16.48 -9.48
CA LYS A 226 22.42 -15.55 -10.63
C LYS A 226 21.59 -16.07 -11.81
N GLN A 227 21.69 -17.37 -12.12
CA GLN A 227 20.88 -17.98 -13.18
C GLN A 227 19.39 -18.01 -12.81
N MET A 228 19.06 -18.35 -11.56
CA MET A 228 17.68 -18.34 -11.04
C MET A 228 17.04 -16.95 -11.15
N ILE A 229 17.72 -15.91 -10.66
CA ILE A 229 17.23 -14.52 -10.71
C ILE A 229 17.05 -14.06 -12.16
N ALA A 230 18.01 -14.37 -13.04
CA ALA A 230 17.91 -14.03 -14.46
C ALA A 230 16.74 -14.75 -15.15
N LYS A 231 16.47 -16.01 -14.78
CA LYS A 231 15.32 -16.78 -15.26
C LYS A 231 14.01 -16.15 -14.79
N PHE A 232 13.84 -15.89 -13.49
CA PHE A 232 12.65 -15.24 -12.95
C PHE A 232 12.39 -13.89 -13.62
N ARG A 233 13.43 -13.08 -13.85
CA ARG A 233 13.29 -11.80 -14.55
C ARG A 233 12.76 -11.96 -15.98
N LYS A 234 13.19 -12.99 -16.72
CA LYS A 234 12.65 -13.27 -18.07
C LYS A 234 11.17 -13.66 -18.04
N GLU A 235 10.71 -14.23 -16.93
CA GLU A 235 9.30 -14.58 -16.68
C GLU A 235 8.49 -13.42 -16.08
N GLY A 236 9.10 -12.23 -15.94
CA GLY A 236 8.47 -11.03 -15.36
C GLY A 236 8.43 -11.02 -13.83
N VAL A 237 9.20 -11.89 -13.17
CA VAL A 237 9.24 -12.06 -11.71
C VAL A 237 10.54 -11.49 -11.14
N LYS A 238 10.41 -10.52 -10.24
CA LYS A 238 11.52 -9.87 -9.54
C LYS A 238 11.93 -10.70 -8.32
N THR A 239 13.18 -10.59 -7.90
CA THR A 239 13.67 -11.23 -6.66
C THR A 239 13.94 -10.18 -5.61
N ILE A 240 13.39 -10.38 -4.41
CA ILE A 240 13.63 -9.57 -3.21
C ILE A 240 14.32 -10.46 -2.19
N LEU A 241 15.33 -9.94 -1.49
CA LEU A 241 16.03 -10.65 -0.42
C LEU A 241 15.80 -9.97 0.93
N ILE A 242 15.59 -10.78 1.95
CA ILE A 242 15.67 -10.33 3.35
C ILE A 242 17.11 -9.99 3.75
N THR A 243 17.24 -9.01 4.63
CA THR A 243 18.46 -8.63 5.34
C THR A 243 18.07 -8.15 6.73
N GLU A 244 18.94 -8.35 7.71
CA GLU A 244 18.72 -8.02 9.12
C GLU A 244 19.91 -7.20 9.66
N PRO A 245 19.72 -6.43 10.75
CA PRO A 245 20.75 -5.53 11.27
C PRO A 245 21.80 -6.20 12.18
N TYR A 246 21.74 -7.51 12.36
CA TYR A 246 22.61 -8.25 13.29
C TYR A 246 23.63 -9.12 12.56
N ILE A 247 24.78 -9.34 13.21
CA ILE A 247 25.79 -10.30 12.76
C ILE A 247 26.14 -11.24 13.91
N LEU A 248 25.95 -12.54 13.71
CA LEU A 248 26.26 -13.55 14.72
C LEU A 248 27.78 -13.78 14.86
N ASP A 249 28.24 -13.97 16.09
CA ASP A 249 29.66 -14.04 16.49
C ASP A 249 30.43 -15.25 15.91
N THR A 250 29.69 -16.24 15.45
CA THR A 250 30.23 -17.43 14.77
C THR A 250 30.58 -17.20 13.29
N LEU A 251 30.20 -16.06 12.71
CA LEU A 251 30.34 -15.82 11.27
C LEU A 251 31.58 -14.99 10.93
N LYS A 252 32.17 -15.27 9.76
CA LYS A 252 33.30 -14.50 9.22
C LYS A 252 33.04 -12.98 9.17
N ASN A 253 31.82 -12.58 8.82
CA ASN A 253 31.46 -11.16 8.75
C ASN A 253 31.50 -10.47 10.12
N PHE A 254 31.34 -11.20 11.23
CA PHE A 254 31.44 -10.63 12.57
C PHE A 254 32.86 -10.13 12.82
N TYR A 255 33.87 -10.99 12.64
CA TYR A 255 35.28 -10.61 12.81
C TYR A 255 35.70 -9.46 11.88
N ILE A 256 35.15 -9.42 10.67
CA ILE A 256 35.38 -8.29 9.76
C ILE A 256 34.75 -7.01 10.34
N ALA A 257 33.46 -7.05 10.72
CA ALA A 257 32.76 -5.89 11.26
C ALA A 257 33.38 -5.38 12.57
N ASP A 258 33.78 -6.29 13.45
CA ASP A 258 34.49 -6.03 14.70
C ASP A 258 35.83 -5.33 14.43
N SER A 259 36.67 -5.88 13.54
CA SER A 259 37.96 -5.27 13.17
C SER A 259 37.81 -3.89 12.51
N LEU A 260 36.66 -3.62 11.88
CA LEU A 260 36.36 -2.32 11.30
C LEU A 260 35.81 -1.31 12.33
N GLY A 261 35.46 -1.76 13.53
CA GLY A 261 34.87 -0.95 14.60
C GLY A 261 33.43 -0.49 14.29
N ILE A 262 32.68 -1.27 13.50
CA ILE A 262 31.35 -0.86 12.99
C ILE A 262 30.17 -1.50 13.73
N LEU A 263 30.43 -2.30 14.76
CA LEU A 263 29.40 -2.86 15.63
C LEU A 263 29.07 -1.90 16.77
N ALA A 264 27.89 -2.07 17.37
CA ALA A 264 27.52 -1.42 18.61
C ALA A 264 28.40 -1.94 19.76
N THR A 265 28.55 -1.11 20.81
CA THR A 265 29.49 -1.36 21.90
C THR A 265 28.83 -1.31 23.26
N ASP A 266 29.49 -1.88 24.27
CA ASP A 266 29.18 -1.66 25.67
C ASP A 266 29.70 -0.28 26.16
N SER A 267 29.48 0.01 27.44
CA SER A 267 29.96 1.24 28.09
C SER A 267 31.50 1.37 28.15
N LEU A 268 32.25 0.29 27.91
CA LEU A 268 33.72 0.27 27.86
C LEU A 268 34.26 0.41 26.43
N GLY A 269 33.37 0.55 25.43
CA GLY A 269 33.72 0.66 24.02
C GLY A 269 34.09 -0.67 23.36
N LYS A 270 33.83 -1.81 24.00
CA LYS A 270 34.02 -3.14 23.40
C LYS A 270 32.75 -3.54 22.66
N THR A 271 32.88 -4.30 21.57
CA THR A 271 31.73 -4.83 20.83
C THR A 271 30.74 -5.53 21.76
N TYR A 272 29.48 -5.09 21.72
CA TYR A 272 28.41 -5.66 22.52
C TYR A 272 27.92 -6.95 21.86
N ILE A 273 28.04 -8.08 22.56
CA ILE A 273 27.52 -9.37 22.09
C ILE A 273 26.27 -9.70 22.89
N ASN A 274 25.12 -9.58 22.25
CA ASN A 274 23.84 -9.97 22.82
C ASN A 274 23.73 -11.50 22.89
N LYS A 275 23.85 -12.05 24.11
CA LYS A 275 23.81 -13.49 24.37
C LYS A 275 22.40 -14.06 24.45
N GLU A 276 21.38 -13.21 24.58
CA GLU A 276 19.97 -13.63 24.72
C GLU A 276 19.21 -13.55 23.39
N PHE A 277 19.87 -13.15 22.31
CA PHE A 277 19.23 -13.00 21.01
C PHE A 277 18.76 -14.34 20.43
N TYR A 278 17.50 -14.39 20.00
CA TYR A 278 16.82 -15.63 19.59
C TYR A 278 17.57 -16.45 18.52
N PHE A 279 18.20 -15.76 17.57
CA PHE A 279 18.89 -16.36 16.42
C PHE A 279 20.31 -16.86 16.72
N GLY A 280 20.85 -16.53 17.90
CA GLY A 280 22.21 -16.85 18.34
C GLY A 280 22.92 -15.62 18.90
N HIS A 281 24.08 -15.81 19.52
CA HIS A 281 24.89 -14.71 20.03
C HIS A 281 25.38 -13.82 18.87
N GLY A 282 25.23 -12.50 19.00
CA GLY A 282 25.60 -11.58 17.92
C GLY A 282 25.58 -10.13 18.35
N ALA A 283 25.99 -9.27 17.43
CA ALA A 283 26.06 -7.83 17.64
C ALA A 283 25.21 -7.07 16.61
N LEU A 284 24.69 -5.92 17.02
CA LEU A 284 24.02 -4.97 16.14
C LEU A 284 25.06 -4.20 15.30
N ILE A 285 24.76 -3.97 14.03
CA ILE A 285 25.54 -3.05 13.19
C ILE A 285 25.24 -1.62 13.66
N ASP A 286 26.26 -0.83 13.98
CA ASP A 286 26.06 0.59 14.32
C ASP A 286 25.83 1.40 13.02
N ILE A 287 24.58 1.42 12.56
CA ILE A 287 24.16 2.08 11.31
C ILE A 287 24.43 3.59 11.31
N PHE A 288 24.70 4.20 12.46
CA PHE A 288 25.00 5.62 12.59
C PHE A 288 26.46 5.93 12.19
N LYS A 289 27.35 4.94 12.21
CA LYS A 289 28.72 5.07 11.68
C LYS A 289 28.72 5.09 10.13
N PRO A 290 29.33 6.10 9.48
CA PRO A 290 29.47 6.13 8.02
C PRO A 290 30.15 4.88 7.44
N LYS A 291 31.15 4.35 8.14
CA LYS A 291 31.87 3.13 7.75
C LYS A 291 30.99 1.87 7.79
N ALA A 292 30.08 1.78 8.76
CA ALA A 292 29.11 0.70 8.84
C ALA A 292 28.14 0.74 7.65
N ARG A 293 27.59 1.92 7.36
CA ARG A 293 26.74 2.17 6.19
C ARG A 293 27.42 1.80 4.87
N GLN A 294 28.70 2.15 4.73
CA GLN A 294 29.47 1.77 3.55
C GLN A 294 29.63 0.24 3.44
N TRP A 295 30.08 -0.41 4.51
CA TRP A 295 30.29 -1.86 4.52
C TRP A 295 28.99 -2.63 4.24
N PHE A 296 27.87 -2.17 4.81
CA PHE A 296 26.58 -2.81 4.59
C PHE A 296 26.10 -2.61 3.15
N TRP A 297 26.23 -1.39 2.60
CA TRP A 297 25.96 -1.10 1.19
C TRP A 297 26.75 -2.00 0.23
N GLU A 298 28.01 -2.30 0.52
CA GLU A 298 28.81 -3.22 -0.30
C GLU A 298 28.21 -4.64 -0.36
N GLN A 299 27.50 -5.08 0.68
CA GLN A 299 26.78 -6.36 0.66
C GLN A 299 25.57 -6.30 -0.27
N TYR A 300 24.80 -5.20 -0.21
CA TYR A 300 23.68 -4.95 -1.12
C TYR A 300 24.16 -4.91 -2.59
N GLN A 301 25.23 -4.15 -2.88
CA GLN A 301 25.78 -4.02 -4.23
C GLN A 301 26.13 -5.37 -4.87
N LYS A 302 26.65 -6.33 -4.09
CA LYS A 302 26.94 -7.69 -4.59
C LYS A 302 25.68 -8.35 -5.16
N GLN A 303 24.54 -8.18 -4.51
CA GLN A 303 23.30 -8.82 -4.98
C GLN A 303 22.57 -8.01 -6.06
N ILE A 304 22.68 -6.67 -6.06
CA ILE A 304 22.20 -5.85 -7.20
C ILE A 304 22.89 -6.28 -8.49
N LYS A 305 24.20 -6.52 -8.46
CA LYS A 305 25.00 -6.96 -9.62
C LYS A 305 24.51 -8.28 -10.24
N ILE A 306 23.90 -9.17 -9.46
CA ILE A 306 23.32 -10.43 -9.99
C ILE A 306 21.83 -10.33 -10.30
N GLY A 307 21.20 -9.19 -10.00
CA GLY A 307 19.85 -8.86 -10.44
C GLY A 307 18.76 -8.83 -9.37
N VAL A 308 19.12 -8.81 -8.07
CA VAL A 308 18.14 -8.52 -7.01
C VAL A 308 17.51 -7.15 -7.26
N ALA A 309 16.18 -7.06 -7.14
CA ALA A 309 15.40 -5.91 -7.58
C ALA A 309 14.82 -5.08 -6.43
N GLY A 310 14.77 -5.63 -5.22
CA GLY A 310 14.29 -4.95 -4.02
C GLY A 310 14.80 -5.63 -2.75
N TRP A 311 14.54 -5.00 -1.62
CA TRP A 311 15.08 -5.39 -0.32
C TRP A 311 13.97 -5.52 0.71
N TRP A 312 14.20 -6.42 1.66
CA TRP A 312 13.38 -6.56 2.85
C TRP A 312 14.30 -6.38 4.07
N GLY A 313 14.15 -5.26 4.77
CA GLY A 313 14.82 -4.98 6.03
C GLY A 313 13.95 -5.45 7.19
N ASP A 314 14.28 -6.59 7.77
CA ASP A 314 13.56 -7.16 8.91
C ASP A 314 14.29 -6.88 10.24
N LEU A 315 13.56 -6.98 11.35
CA LEU A 315 14.06 -6.80 12.72
C LEU A 315 14.64 -5.39 13.00
N GLY A 316 14.16 -4.39 12.28
CA GLY A 316 14.68 -3.02 12.29
C GLY A 316 14.24 -2.15 13.47
N GLU A 317 13.46 -2.66 14.42
CA GLU A 317 13.00 -1.89 15.57
C GLU A 317 14.14 -1.17 16.31
N PRO A 318 15.32 -1.78 16.60
CA PRO A 318 15.75 -3.19 16.45
C PRO A 318 15.10 -4.18 17.44
N GLU A 319 14.72 -5.38 16.99
CA GLU A 319 13.93 -6.34 17.79
C GLU A 319 14.53 -6.68 19.17
N SER A 320 15.86 -6.77 19.27
CA SER A 320 16.57 -6.92 20.54
C SER A 320 17.63 -5.82 20.64
N HIS A 321 17.38 -4.85 21.52
CA HIS A 321 18.24 -3.67 21.70
C HIS A 321 18.41 -3.39 23.21
N PRO A 322 19.31 -4.12 23.89
CA PRO A 322 19.55 -4.00 25.33
C PRO A 322 19.89 -2.57 25.76
N PHE A 323 19.46 -2.17 26.96
CA PHE A 323 19.55 -0.77 27.41
C PHE A 323 21.00 -0.27 27.61
N ASP A 324 21.93 -1.21 27.81
CA ASP A 324 23.37 -1.01 28.01
C ASP A 324 24.19 -1.17 26.72
N GLU A 325 23.52 -1.30 25.57
CA GLU A 325 24.12 -1.21 24.25
C GLU A 325 24.21 0.27 23.81
N TYR A 326 25.33 0.62 23.16
CA TYR A 326 25.64 1.97 22.70
C TYR A 326 25.99 1.98 21.21
N CYS A 327 25.40 2.93 20.49
CA CYS A 327 25.86 3.33 19.16
C CYS A 327 26.59 4.68 19.25
N VAL A 328 27.29 5.08 18.19
CA VAL A 328 28.00 6.37 18.13
C VAL A 328 27.09 7.59 18.38
N ASN A 329 25.78 7.45 18.17
CA ASN A 329 24.80 8.52 18.34
C ASN A 329 24.08 8.51 19.72
N GLY A 330 24.35 7.55 20.59
CA GLY A 330 23.72 7.47 21.92
C GLY A 330 23.46 6.04 22.40
N SER A 331 22.89 5.93 23.60
CA SER A 331 22.46 4.64 24.14
C SER A 331 21.27 4.08 23.38
N ALA A 332 21.03 2.78 23.53
CA ALA A 332 19.95 2.07 22.85
C ALA A 332 18.62 2.80 22.90
N TRP A 333 18.17 3.25 24.08
CA TRP A 333 16.86 3.90 24.24
C TRP A 333 16.80 5.33 23.72
N GLN A 334 17.94 5.99 23.49
CA GLN A 334 17.98 7.32 22.86
C GLN A 334 17.80 7.20 21.35
N ILE A 335 18.39 6.17 20.74
CA ILE A 335 18.44 6.03 19.28
C ILE A 335 17.47 4.99 18.70
N HIS A 336 16.77 4.22 19.56
CA HIS A 336 15.96 3.07 19.17
C HIS A 336 15.04 3.35 17.98
N ASN A 337 14.15 4.33 18.11
CA ASN A 337 13.10 4.58 17.10
C ASN A 337 13.63 5.13 15.78
N VAL A 338 14.90 5.56 15.69
CA VAL A 338 15.51 6.07 14.45
C VAL A 338 16.52 5.12 13.83
N TYR A 339 16.77 3.94 14.42
CA TYR A 339 17.70 2.97 13.85
C TYR A 339 17.33 2.59 12.42
N ALA A 340 16.10 2.08 12.21
CA ALA A 340 15.61 1.73 10.88
C ALA A 340 15.60 2.93 9.92
N PHE A 341 15.25 4.12 10.40
CA PHE A 341 15.27 5.34 9.59
C PHE A 341 16.65 5.58 8.94
N TYR A 342 17.75 5.40 9.69
CA TYR A 342 19.10 5.56 9.14
C TYR A 342 19.53 4.41 8.22
N TRP A 343 18.99 3.21 8.43
CA TRP A 343 19.20 2.08 7.52
C TRP A 343 18.49 2.29 6.17
N GLU A 344 17.22 2.67 6.20
CA GLU A 344 16.44 3.08 5.02
C GLU A 344 17.14 4.21 4.28
N LYS A 345 17.64 5.21 5.04
CA LYS A 345 18.35 6.36 4.46
C LYS A 345 19.61 5.91 3.73
N MET A 346 20.36 4.97 4.31
CA MET A 346 21.54 4.39 3.66
C MET A 346 21.18 3.73 2.32
N LEU A 347 20.11 2.93 2.25
CA LEU A 347 19.67 2.31 1.00
C LEU A 347 19.25 3.38 -0.02
N PHE A 348 18.39 4.31 0.39
CA PHE A 348 17.86 5.35 -0.48
C PHE A 348 18.97 6.24 -1.06
N ASP A 349 19.83 6.80 -0.22
CA ASP A 349 20.92 7.69 -0.66
C ASP A 349 21.85 6.98 -1.66
N ASN A 350 22.18 5.71 -1.40
CA ASN A 350 23.04 4.95 -2.29
C ASN A 350 22.34 4.58 -3.61
N TYR A 351 21.04 4.31 -3.61
CA TYR A 351 20.27 4.21 -4.86
C TYR A 351 20.25 5.53 -5.62
N ARG A 352 20.15 6.68 -4.95
CA ARG A 352 20.25 7.99 -5.61
C ARG A 352 21.64 8.25 -6.18
N LYS A 353 22.69 7.78 -5.52
CA LYS A 353 24.08 7.93 -5.98
C LYS A 353 24.44 6.98 -7.14
N TYR A 354 24.13 5.69 -7.02
CA TYR A 354 24.64 4.65 -7.93
C TYR A 354 23.60 4.14 -8.93
N TYR A 355 22.30 4.30 -8.64
CA TYR A 355 21.19 3.84 -9.49
C TYR A 355 20.12 4.95 -9.65
N PRO A 356 20.49 6.15 -10.13
CA PRO A 356 19.66 7.35 -10.05
C PRO A 356 18.33 7.25 -10.82
N GLN A 357 18.22 6.34 -11.78
CA GLN A 357 16.99 6.10 -12.54
C GLN A 357 16.11 5.00 -11.95
N THR A 358 16.57 4.22 -10.97
CA THR A 358 15.83 3.06 -10.45
C THR A 358 14.98 3.44 -9.25
N ARG A 359 13.68 3.15 -9.26
CA ARG A 359 12.85 3.27 -8.04
C ARG A 359 13.24 2.16 -7.04
N LEU A 360 13.58 2.56 -5.82
CA LEU A 360 13.90 1.62 -4.74
C LEU A 360 12.61 0.96 -4.24
N PHE A 361 12.65 -0.35 -4.04
CA PHE A 361 11.68 -1.06 -3.23
C PHE A 361 12.37 -1.54 -1.95
N ASP A 362 11.93 -1.01 -0.82
CA ASP A 362 12.44 -1.31 0.52
C ASP A 362 11.27 -1.71 1.43
N LEU A 363 11.16 -2.98 1.76
CA LEU A 363 10.11 -3.53 2.64
C LEU A 363 10.63 -3.47 4.08
N ASN A 364 10.02 -2.65 4.95
CA ASN A 364 10.55 -2.34 6.30
C ASN A 364 9.55 -2.64 7.41
N ARG A 365 10.02 -3.13 8.56
CA ARG A 365 9.14 -3.43 9.71
C ARG A 365 8.99 -2.24 10.66
N ALA A 366 10.01 -1.40 10.74
CA ALA A 366 10.11 -0.27 11.65
C ALA A 366 10.68 0.95 10.93
N GLY A 367 10.60 2.13 11.55
CA GLY A 367 11.13 3.38 11.04
C GLY A 367 10.77 4.54 11.96
N TYR A 368 10.77 5.77 11.42
CA TYR A 368 10.38 6.98 12.15
C TYR A 368 9.53 7.93 11.28
N ALA A 369 9.04 9.03 11.86
CA ALA A 369 8.40 10.10 11.10
C ALA A 369 9.32 10.56 9.95
N GLY A 370 8.80 10.53 8.72
CA GLY A 370 9.55 10.93 7.54
C GLY A 370 10.21 9.77 6.76
N SER A 371 10.19 8.53 7.26
CA SER A 371 10.67 7.36 6.50
C SER A 371 10.03 7.22 5.12
N GLN A 372 8.78 7.69 4.91
CA GLN A 372 8.11 7.65 3.60
C GLN A 372 8.95 8.28 2.48
N ARG A 373 9.71 9.35 2.77
CA ARG A 373 10.55 10.02 1.77
C ARG A 373 11.68 9.16 1.22
N LEU A 374 11.98 8.06 1.92
CA LEU A 374 13.06 7.11 1.63
C LEU A 374 12.58 5.89 0.84
N SER A 375 11.33 5.90 0.34
CA SER A 375 10.77 4.83 -0.51
C SER A 375 10.53 3.50 0.22
N VAL A 376 9.97 3.58 1.43
CA VAL A 376 9.68 2.44 2.32
C VAL A 376 8.28 1.87 2.10
N PHE A 377 8.11 0.58 2.36
CA PHE A 377 6.84 -0.14 2.18
C PHE A 377 6.50 -0.92 3.45
N PRO A 378 6.04 -0.25 4.52
CA PRO A 378 5.89 -0.91 5.81
C PRO A 378 4.86 -2.03 5.79
N TRP A 379 5.10 -3.07 6.58
CA TRP A 379 4.09 -4.10 6.86
C TRP A 379 3.89 -4.26 8.36
N SER A 380 2.68 -4.67 8.73
CA SER A 380 2.21 -4.70 10.12
C SER A 380 2.82 -5.80 11.00
N GLY A 381 3.96 -6.38 10.63
CA GLY A 381 4.65 -7.45 11.36
C GLY A 381 3.88 -8.76 11.47
N ASP A 382 4.29 -9.55 12.45
CA ASP A 382 4.00 -10.98 12.59
C ASP A 382 2.59 -11.27 13.14
N VAL A 383 1.56 -10.91 12.38
CA VAL A 383 0.15 -11.06 12.77
C VAL A 383 -0.28 -12.51 12.97
N SER A 384 -1.14 -12.76 13.97
CA SER A 384 -1.81 -14.06 14.15
C SER A 384 -2.63 -14.47 12.92
N ARG A 385 -2.57 -15.76 12.56
CA ARG A 385 -3.44 -16.40 11.56
C ARG A 385 -4.81 -16.71 12.16
N SER A 386 -5.55 -15.67 12.47
CA SER A 386 -6.88 -15.74 13.07
C SER A 386 -7.80 -14.64 12.53
N TRP A 387 -9.09 -14.73 12.86
CA TRP A 387 -10.03 -13.62 12.60
C TRP A 387 -9.68 -12.36 13.40
N GLY A 388 -9.14 -12.51 14.62
CA GLY A 388 -8.63 -11.38 15.42
C GLY A 388 -7.44 -10.70 14.75
N GLY A 389 -6.55 -11.48 14.14
CA GLY A 389 -5.46 -10.97 13.29
C GLY A 389 -5.97 -10.21 12.08
N LEU A 390 -6.96 -10.74 11.35
CA LEU A 390 -7.60 -10.04 10.23
C LEU A 390 -8.30 -8.75 10.67
N GLN A 391 -9.00 -8.76 11.82
CA GLN A 391 -9.65 -7.57 12.39
C GLN A 391 -8.65 -6.47 12.75
N ALA A 392 -7.46 -6.85 13.19
CA ALA A 392 -6.40 -5.90 13.58
C ALA A 392 -5.91 -5.05 12.41
N GLN A 393 -6.01 -5.54 11.17
CA GLN A 393 -5.34 -4.93 10.03
C GLN A 393 -5.90 -3.56 9.68
N LEU A 394 -7.23 -3.37 9.78
CA LEU A 394 -7.80 -2.09 9.38
C LEU A 394 -7.42 -0.93 10.33
N PRO A 395 -7.51 -1.09 11.68
CA PRO A 395 -6.98 -0.08 12.60
C PRO A 395 -5.50 0.21 12.39
N VAL A 396 -4.65 -0.82 12.20
CA VAL A 396 -3.20 -0.63 11.95
C VAL A 396 -2.99 0.19 10.68
N MET A 397 -3.62 -0.21 9.57
CA MET A 397 -3.46 0.46 8.28
C MET A 397 -3.99 1.88 8.30
N ILE A 398 -5.11 2.16 8.99
CA ILE A 398 -5.63 3.53 9.15
C ILE A 398 -4.66 4.38 9.96
N ASN A 399 -4.22 3.94 11.13
CA ASN A 399 -3.32 4.73 11.97
C ASN A 399 -1.98 5.00 11.29
N MET A 400 -1.40 4.01 10.59
CA MET A 400 -0.18 4.20 9.81
C MET A 400 -0.37 5.11 8.60
N SER A 401 -1.46 4.91 7.84
CA SER A 401 -1.81 5.76 6.70
C SER A 401 -1.97 7.21 7.13
N LEU A 402 -2.66 7.43 8.26
CA LEU A 402 -2.82 8.76 8.85
C LEU A 402 -1.53 9.28 9.48
N SER A 403 -0.55 8.42 9.78
CA SER A 403 0.79 8.81 10.24
C SER A 403 1.74 9.22 9.10
N GLY A 404 1.25 9.27 7.87
CA GLY A 404 2.03 9.66 6.69
C GLY A 404 2.71 8.48 5.97
N MET A 405 2.33 7.24 6.26
CA MET A 405 2.87 6.02 5.63
C MET A 405 1.84 5.38 4.69
N PRO A 406 1.76 5.83 3.41
CA PRO A 406 0.67 5.44 2.51
C PRO A 406 0.71 3.98 2.03
N PHE A 407 1.85 3.29 2.18
CA PHE A 407 2.07 1.93 1.66
C PHE A 407 1.95 0.80 2.71
N ILE A 408 1.45 1.12 3.90
CA ILE A 408 1.20 0.12 4.94
C ILE A 408 0.34 -1.04 4.42
N HIS A 409 0.74 -2.27 4.74
CA HIS A 409 0.01 -3.48 4.41
C HIS A 409 0.23 -4.57 5.47
N ALA A 410 -0.32 -5.75 5.21
CA ALA A 410 -0.28 -6.90 6.10
C ALA A 410 0.24 -8.15 5.38
N ASP A 411 0.71 -9.12 6.14
CA ASP A 411 0.88 -10.50 5.66
C ASP A 411 -0.50 -11.08 5.26
N ALA A 412 -0.77 -11.12 3.95
CA ALA A 412 -2.07 -11.56 3.47
C ALA A 412 -2.24 -13.07 3.70
N GLY A 413 -3.27 -13.43 4.48
CA GLY A 413 -3.52 -14.80 4.92
C GLY A 413 -3.03 -15.12 6.34
N GLY A 414 -2.33 -14.19 6.99
CA GLY A 414 -1.84 -14.30 8.37
C GLY A 414 -0.51 -15.05 8.49
N PHE A 415 0.29 -14.66 9.47
CA PHE A 415 1.67 -15.09 9.59
C PHE A 415 1.92 -16.14 10.66
N ALA A 416 1.67 -15.77 11.92
CA ALA A 416 2.02 -16.51 13.11
C ALA A 416 0.86 -17.40 13.58
N GLN A 417 1.21 -18.50 14.24
CA GLN A 417 0.23 -19.36 14.92
C GLN A 417 -0.91 -19.85 13.98
N GLY A 418 -2.00 -20.36 14.58
CA GLY A 418 -3.20 -20.80 13.89
C GLY A 418 -3.04 -22.07 13.05
N VAL A 419 -4.12 -22.43 12.36
CA VAL A 419 -4.20 -23.61 11.49
C VAL A 419 -4.62 -23.19 10.08
N LYS A 420 -4.38 -24.05 9.08
CA LYS A 420 -4.80 -23.79 7.70
C LYS A 420 -6.32 -23.67 7.65
N ASN A 421 -6.82 -22.50 7.24
CA ASN A 421 -8.25 -22.22 7.11
C ASN A 421 -8.52 -21.48 5.79
N ASP A 422 -9.12 -22.20 4.85
CA ASP A 422 -9.39 -21.73 3.48
C ASP A 422 -10.39 -20.57 3.44
N THR A 423 -11.33 -20.50 4.38
CA THR A 423 -12.30 -19.40 4.47
C THR A 423 -11.63 -18.12 4.99
N LEU A 424 -10.86 -18.22 6.08
CA LEU A 424 -10.09 -17.09 6.61
C LEU A 424 -9.11 -16.56 5.55
N TYR A 425 -8.35 -17.46 4.92
CA TYR A 425 -7.43 -17.11 3.84
C TYR A 425 -8.16 -16.42 2.68
N THR A 426 -9.29 -16.96 2.23
CA THR A 426 -10.12 -16.33 1.19
C THR A 426 -10.52 -14.91 1.58
N ARG A 427 -11.04 -14.69 2.79
CA ARG A 427 -11.45 -13.33 3.23
C ARG A 427 -10.28 -12.36 3.35
N TRP A 428 -9.14 -12.84 3.83
CA TRP A 428 -7.94 -12.03 3.94
C TRP A 428 -7.44 -11.58 2.57
N LEU A 429 -7.37 -12.49 1.59
CA LEU A 429 -6.90 -12.17 0.24
C LEU A 429 -7.89 -11.28 -0.52
N GLN A 430 -9.19 -11.42 -0.26
CA GLN A 430 -10.19 -10.48 -0.77
C GLN A 430 -9.94 -9.06 -0.26
N PHE A 431 -9.67 -8.91 1.04
CA PHE A 431 -9.31 -7.62 1.66
C PHE A 431 -7.99 -7.07 1.13
N ALA A 432 -6.93 -7.89 1.09
CA ALA A 432 -5.59 -7.50 0.67
C ALA A 432 -5.50 -7.12 -0.83
N CYS A 433 -6.45 -7.52 -1.67
CA CYS A 433 -6.47 -7.02 -3.04
C CYS A 433 -6.84 -5.51 -3.12
N PHE A 434 -7.48 -4.97 -2.07
CA PHE A 434 -7.83 -3.57 -1.90
C PHE A 434 -6.92 -2.84 -0.87
N SER A 435 -5.72 -3.35 -0.59
CA SER A 435 -4.67 -2.64 0.16
C SER A 435 -3.63 -1.97 -0.77
N PRO A 436 -2.74 -1.11 -0.26
CA PRO A 436 -1.64 -0.54 -1.06
C PRO A 436 -0.73 -1.61 -1.67
N ILE A 437 -0.31 -2.60 -0.89
CA ILE A 437 0.57 -3.70 -1.30
C ILE A 437 -0.13 -5.05 -1.06
N LEU A 438 -0.04 -5.96 -2.03
CA LEU A 438 -0.52 -7.33 -1.92
C LEU A 438 0.68 -8.28 -1.74
N ARG A 439 0.84 -8.83 -0.55
CA ARG A 439 1.92 -9.74 -0.20
C ARG A 439 1.43 -10.89 0.66
N PRO A 440 1.06 -12.04 0.05
CA PRO A 440 0.80 -13.25 0.81
C PRO A 440 2.10 -13.77 1.42
N HIS A 441 2.12 -13.92 2.74
CA HIS A 441 3.29 -14.35 3.51
C HIS A 441 2.83 -15.01 4.81
N GLY A 442 3.61 -15.96 5.31
CA GLY A 442 3.31 -16.63 6.55
C GLY A 442 4.28 -17.73 6.92
N SER A 443 4.25 -18.11 8.20
CA SER A 443 5.10 -19.16 8.78
C SER A 443 4.33 -20.48 8.95
N GLY A 444 5.03 -21.59 8.69
CA GLY A 444 4.58 -22.98 8.91
C GLY A 444 3.49 -23.51 7.97
N ILE A 445 2.56 -22.65 7.53
CA ILE A 445 1.49 -22.97 6.59
C ILE A 445 1.78 -22.24 5.27
N PRO A 446 1.63 -22.91 4.10
CA PRO A 446 1.85 -22.26 2.81
C PRO A 446 0.98 -21.01 2.64
N SER A 447 1.61 -19.90 2.25
CA SER A 447 0.97 -18.60 2.00
C SER A 447 0.64 -18.39 0.52
N GLU A 448 1.09 -19.26 -0.38
CA GLU A 448 0.73 -19.20 -1.79
C GLU A 448 -0.69 -19.73 -2.00
N PRO A 449 -1.51 -19.06 -2.82
CA PRO A 449 -2.88 -19.48 -3.06
C PRO A 449 -2.98 -20.85 -3.75
N VAL A 450 -1.92 -21.31 -4.43
CA VAL A 450 -1.90 -22.60 -5.16
C VAL A 450 -2.02 -23.83 -4.25
N PHE A 451 -1.80 -23.69 -2.94
CA PHE A 451 -1.90 -24.78 -1.95
C PHE A 451 -3.25 -24.83 -1.21
N PHE A 452 -4.21 -23.98 -1.57
CA PHE A 452 -5.55 -23.98 -1.00
C PHE A 452 -6.54 -24.75 -1.88
N ASP A 453 -7.76 -24.98 -1.40
CA ASP A 453 -8.77 -25.70 -2.18
C ASP A 453 -9.13 -24.99 -3.50
N THR A 454 -9.80 -25.71 -4.41
CA THR A 454 -10.12 -25.20 -5.75
C THR A 454 -11.06 -23.98 -5.72
N THR A 455 -11.92 -23.89 -4.70
CA THR A 455 -12.84 -22.76 -4.51
C THR A 455 -12.08 -21.50 -4.13
N THR A 456 -11.19 -21.61 -3.15
CA THR A 456 -10.27 -20.56 -2.69
C THR A 456 -9.38 -20.11 -3.82
N GLN A 457 -8.74 -21.05 -4.55
CA GLN A 457 -7.91 -20.73 -5.71
C GLN A 457 -8.68 -19.90 -6.74
N ARG A 458 -9.92 -20.29 -7.08
CA ARG A 458 -10.75 -19.57 -8.05
C ARG A 458 -11.08 -18.16 -7.58
N ILE A 459 -11.46 -17.98 -6.31
CA ILE A 459 -11.86 -16.69 -5.75
C ILE A 459 -10.65 -15.77 -5.61
N VAL A 460 -9.55 -16.25 -5.03
CA VAL A 460 -8.33 -15.46 -4.83
C VAL A 460 -7.75 -15.04 -6.18
N ARG A 461 -7.70 -15.95 -7.17
CA ARG A 461 -7.26 -15.61 -8.53
C ARG A 461 -8.15 -14.54 -9.17
N TYR A 462 -9.46 -14.58 -8.94
CA TYR A 462 -10.36 -13.54 -9.43
C TYR A 462 -10.03 -12.18 -8.81
N PHE A 463 -9.86 -12.09 -7.48
CA PHE A 463 -9.51 -10.85 -6.79
C PHE A 463 -8.13 -10.31 -7.19
N MET A 464 -7.12 -11.17 -7.34
CA MET A 464 -5.81 -10.78 -7.84
C MET A 464 -5.94 -10.21 -9.27
N ASN A 465 -6.69 -10.85 -10.15
CA ASN A 465 -6.94 -10.32 -11.49
C ASN A 465 -7.71 -8.98 -11.47
N GLU A 466 -8.67 -8.79 -10.56
CA GLU A 466 -9.35 -7.50 -10.37
C GLU A 466 -8.36 -6.41 -9.95
N ARG A 467 -7.45 -6.69 -9.02
CA ARG A 467 -6.37 -5.77 -8.64
C ARG A 467 -5.53 -5.37 -9.85
N TYR A 468 -5.14 -6.34 -10.70
CA TYR A 468 -4.36 -6.05 -11.91
C TYR A 468 -5.15 -5.25 -12.95
N ARG A 469 -6.46 -5.49 -13.10
CA ARG A 469 -7.33 -4.64 -13.94
C ARG A 469 -7.39 -3.22 -13.43
N LEU A 470 -7.41 -3.04 -12.11
CA LEU A 470 -7.47 -1.75 -11.41
C LEU A 470 -6.11 -1.08 -11.23
N LEU A 471 -5.02 -1.61 -11.82
CA LEU A 471 -3.70 -0.97 -11.75
C LEU A 471 -3.70 0.50 -12.17
N PRO A 472 -4.40 0.96 -13.23
CA PRO A 472 -4.44 2.38 -13.56
C PRO A 472 -5.04 3.24 -12.44
N TYR A 473 -6.11 2.76 -11.81
CA TYR A 473 -6.75 3.44 -10.67
C TYR A 473 -5.84 3.47 -9.44
N LEU A 474 -5.27 2.32 -9.06
CA LEU A 474 -4.36 2.22 -7.93
C LEU A 474 -3.09 3.06 -8.16
N TYR A 475 -2.51 3.02 -9.37
CA TYR A 475 -1.31 3.77 -9.72
C TYR A 475 -1.55 5.28 -9.71
N THR A 476 -2.74 5.72 -10.12
CA THR A 476 -3.16 7.12 -9.98
C THR A 476 -3.34 7.53 -8.52
N THR A 477 -3.88 6.63 -7.69
CA THR A 477 -4.03 6.86 -6.24
C THR A 477 -2.66 6.98 -5.55
N VAL A 478 -1.72 6.12 -5.93
CA VAL A 478 -0.32 6.15 -5.53
C VAL A 478 0.38 7.44 -5.96
N TRP A 479 0.11 7.92 -7.18
CA TRP A 479 0.64 9.21 -7.65
C TRP A 479 0.13 10.38 -6.83
N LYS A 480 -1.14 10.38 -6.41
CA LYS A 480 -1.66 11.40 -5.49
C LYS A 480 -0.90 11.37 -4.16
N ALA A 481 -0.73 10.18 -3.55
CA ALA A 481 0.07 10.02 -2.34
C ALA A 481 1.51 10.52 -2.49
N HIS A 482 2.13 10.31 -3.67
CA HIS A 482 3.45 10.87 -3.98
C HIS A 482 3.44 12.40 -4.08
N LYS A 483 2.42 12.95 -4.72
CA LYS A 483 2.32 14.39 -5.03
C LYS A 483 2.04 15.22 -3.78
N ASP A 484 1.11 14.79 -2.93
CA ASP A 484 0.56 15.61 -1.85
C ASP A 484 0.44 14.89 -0.49
N GLY A 485 0.96 13.67 -0.37
CA GLY A 485 0.93 12.93 0.88
C GLY A 485 -0.44 12.35 1.25
N THR A 486 -1.46 12.51 0.40
CA THR A 486 -2.80 11.99 0.69
C THR A 486 -2.76 10.46 0.87
N PRO A 487 -3.32 9.91 1.96
CA PRO A 487 -3.30 8.47 2.18
C PRO A 487 -4.04 7.66 1.11
N ILE A 488 -3.62 6.41 0.89
CA ILE A 488 -4.26 5.48 -0.05
C ILE A 488 -5.49 4.83 0.58
N ILE A 489 -5.35 4.33 1.81
CA ILE A 489 -6.46 3.88 2.66
C ILE A 489 -6.85 5.01 3.59
N ARG A 490 -8.15 5.29 3.66
CA ARG A 490 -8.67 6.40 4.46
C ARG A 490 -9.86 5.95 5.29
N PRO A 491 -10.00 6.40 6.54
CA PRO A 491 -11.26 6.27 7.26
C PRO A 491 -12.33 7.11 6.56
N LEU A 492 -13.60 6.78 6.79
CA LEU A 492 -14.72 7.44 6.11
C LEU A 492 -14.77 8.95 6.39
N PHE A 493 -14.49 9.38 7.63
CA PHE A 493 -14.48 10.80 7.99
C PHE A 493 -13.48 11.65 7.18
N PHE A 494 -12.44 11.03 6.62
CA PHE A 494 -11.47 11.72 5.78
C PHE A 494 -12.14 12.27 4.51
N GLY A 495 -13.03 11.48 3.90
CA GLY A 495 -13.80 11.87 2.70
C GLY A 495 -15.13 12.54 3.01
N PHE A 496 -15.67 12.34 4.22
CA PHE A 496 -16.99 12.79 4.64
C PHE A 496 -16.97 13.50 6.01
N PRO A 497 -16.18 14.58 6.19
CA PRO A 497 -15.96 15.21 7.50
C PRO A 497 -17.19 15.88 8.11
N LYS A 498 -18.24 16.13 7.31
CA LYS A 498 -19.52 16.69 7.78
C LYS A 498 -20.48 15.62 8.30
N ASP A 499 -20.22 14.35 8.00
CA ASP A 499 -21.03 13.23 8.44
C ASP A 499 -20.52 12.72 9.78
N SER A 500 -21.23 13.03 10.87
CA SER A 500 -20.83 12.64 12.23
C SER A 500 -20.74 11.12 12.41
N THR A 501 -21.53 10.34 11.67
CA THR A 501 -21.51 8.87 11.77
C THR A 501 -20.17 8.32 11.28
N SER A 502 -19.56 8.96 10.28
CA SER A 502 -18.30 8.53 9.66
C SER A 502 -17.10 8.47 10.63
N TYR A 503 -17.15 9.23 11.74
CA TYR A 503 -16.14 9.19 12.81
C TYR A 503 -16.24 7.98 13.74
N SER A 504 -17.37 7.26 13.70
CA SER A 504 -17.63 6.06 14.51
C SER A 504 -17.43 4.75 13.75
N VAL A 505 -17.37 4.80 12.42
CA VAL A 505 -17.24 3.61 11.58
C VAL A 505 -15.77 3.22 11.46
N MET A 506 -15.44 2.02 11.92
CA MET A 506 -14.03 1.57 12.09
C MET A 506 -13.71 0.26 11.34
N ASN A 507 -14.72 -0.38 10.75
CA ASN A 507 -14.61 -1.67 10.06
C ASN A 507 -14.84 -1.53 8.54
N GLU A 508 -14.72 -0.32 8.01
CA GLU A 508 -14.92 0.08 6.62
C GLU A 508 -13.92 1.19 6.27
N TYR A 509 -13.54 1.30 5.00
CA TYR A 509 -12.57 2.30 4.57
C TYR A 509 -12.78 2.72 3.12
N LEU A 510 -12.20 3.87 2.78
CA LEU A 510 -12.06 4.32 1.42
C LEU A 510 -10.72 3.84 0.84
N TRP A 511 -10.75 3.27 -0.36
CA TRP A 511 -9.57 2.92 -1.15
C TRP A 511 -9.42 3.92 -2.30
N GLY A 512 -8.52 4.89 -2.11
CA GLY A 512 -8.49 6.10 -2.92
C GLY A 512 -9.69 7.01 -2.64
N SER A 513 -10.17 7.70 -3.67
CA SER A 513 -11.31 8.64 -3.57
C SER A 513 -12.67 7.99 -3.84
N ASP A 514 -12.69 6.87 -4.57
CA ASP A 514 -13.89 6.44 -5.29
C ASP A 514 -14.48 5.13 -4.76
N PHE A 515 -13.68 4.27 -4.13
CA PHE A 515 -14.12 2.99 -3.58
C PHE A 515 -14.33 3.05 -2.07
N LEU A 516 -15.45 2.49 -1.60
CA LEU A 516 -15.68 2.10 -0.21
C LEU A 516 -15.63 0.58 -0.10
N VAL A 517 -14.80 0.07 0.81
CA VAL A 517 -14.57 -1.36 1.01
C VAL A 517 -14.97 -1.75 2.44
N ALA A 518 -15.77 -2.81 2.56
CA ALA A 518 -16.25 -3.31 3.84
C ALA A 518 -15.90 -4.81 3.98
N PRO A 519 -14.65 -5.16 4.38
CA PRO A 519 -14.13 -6.53 4.37
C PRO A 519 -14.79 -7.41 5.43
N ILE A 520 -15.11 -8.68 5.15
CA ILE A 520 -15.72 -9.61 6.12
C ILE A 520 -14.70 -10.03 7.20
N LEU A 521 -14.95 -9.66 8.46
CA LEU A 521 -14.00 -9.78 9.57
C LEU A 521 -14.33 -10.88 10.58
N HIS A 522 -15.41 -11.64 10.37
CA HIS A 522 -15.83 -12.72 11.27
C HIS A 522 -16.19 -13.96 10.47
N GLU A 523 -16.09 -15.12 11.12
CA GLU A 523 -16.51 -16.39 10.54
C GLU A 523 -18.04 -16.49 10.43
N LYS A 524 -18.53 -17.29 9.47
CA LYS A 524 -19.95 -17.69 9.34
C LYS A 524 -20.96 -16.53 9.27
N VAL A 525 -20.53 -15.34 8.87
CA VAL A 525 -21.41 -14.18 8.65
C VAL A 525 -22.29 -14.41 7.43
N GLN A 526 -23.61 -14.34 7.60
CA GLN A 526 -24.59 -14.45 6.51
C GLN A 526 -25.02 -13.09 5.95
N GLN A 527 -25.03 -12.07 6.79
CA GLN A 527 -25.38 -10.69 6.42
C GLN A 527 -24.42 -9.73 7.10
N ARG A 528 -24.08 -8.64 6.42
CA ARG A 528 -23.24 -7.57 6.96
C ARG A 528 -24.02 -6.28 6.99
N ARG A 529 -24.12 -5.68 8.19
CA ARG A 529 -24.53 -4.29 8.35
C ARG A 529 -23.32 -3.38 8.13
N LEU A 530 -23.47 -2.36 7.28
CA LEU A 530 -22.41 -1.40 6.94
C LEU A 530 -22.99 0.00 6.71
N TYR A 531 -22.16 1.03 6.78
CA TYR A 531 -22.58 2.41 6.59
C TYR A 531 -22.15 2.95 5.22
N LEU A 532 -23.08 3.53 4.47
CA LEU A 532 -22.74 4.29 3.28
C LEU A 532 -22.85 5.78 3.63
N PRO A 533 -21.76 6.57 3.56
CA PRO A 533 -21.81 8.02 3.75
C PRO A 533 -22.71 8.71 2.72
N GLU A 534 -23.05 9.96 2.98
CA GLU A 534 -23.90 10.76 2.09
C GLU A 534 -23.47 10.69 0.60
N GLY A 535 -24.43 10.50 -0.29
CA GLY A 535 -24.23 10.39 -1.73
C GLY A 535 -24.88 9.14 -2.32
N LEU A 536 -24.76 8.99 -3.64
CA LEU A 536 -25.21 7.79 -4.34
C LEU A 536 -24.03 6.83 -4.51
N TRP A 537 -24.27 5.55 -4.22
CA TRP A 537 -23.26 4.50 -4.30
C TRP A 537 -23.72 3.35 -5.19
N HIS A 538 -22.77 2.73 -5.87
CA HIS A 538 -23.02 1.56 -6.72
C HIS A 538 -22.22 0.38 -6.22
N SER A 539 -22.86 -0.78 -6.05
CA SER A 539 -22.12 -2.03 -5.83
C SER A 539 -21.21 -2.32 -7.02
N TRP A 540 -19.93 -2.57 -6.74
CA TRP A 540 -18.92 -2.89 -7.76
C TRP A 540 -19.27 -4.15 -8.57
N TRP A 541 -19.98 -5.09 -7.93
CA TRP A 541 -20.18 -6.45 -8.46
C TRP A 541 -21.36 -6.58 -9.41
N ASP A 542 -22.45 -5.85 -9.16
CA ASP A 542 -23.74 -6.00 -9.87
C ASP A 542 -24.36 -4.67 -10.31
N ASN A 543 -23.64 -3.56 -10.11
CA ASN A 543 -24.06 -2.20 -10.43
C ASN A 543 -25.37 -1.77 -9.72
N ARG A 544 -25.78 -2.46 -8.64
CA ARG A 544 -26.96 -2.04 -7.87
C ARG A 544 -26.69 -0.71 -7.17
N LYS A 545 -27.63 0.22 -7.27
CA LYS A 545 -27.59 1.55 -6.65
C LYS A 545 -28.05 1.48 -5.18
N TYR A 546 -27.42 2.29 -4.34
CA TYR A 546 -27.71 2.46 -2.93
C TYR A 546 -27.64 3.94 -2.57
N GLU A 547 -28.67 4.44 -1.89
CA GLU A 547 -28.65 5.76 -1.28
C GLU A 547 -27.79 5.73 -0.01
N GLY A 548 -26.90 6.72 0.12
CA GLY A 548 -26.03 6.92 1.27
C GLY A 548 -26.70 7.67 2.43
N GLY A 549 -25.88 8.11 3.37
CA GLY A 549 -26.27 8.73 4.63
C GLY A 549 -26.99 7.75 5.57
N ARG A 550 -26.78 6.44 5.40
CA ARG A 550 -27.54 5.41 6.12
C ARG A 550 -26.79 4.11 6.28
N TRP A 551 -27.20 3.35 7.28
CA TRP A 551 -26.83 1.95 7.43
C TRP A 551 -27.64 1.10 6.47
N ILE A 552 -26.97 0.14 5.83
CA ILE A 552 -27.60 -0.88 4.98
C ILE A 552 -27.17 -2.26 5.45
N THR A 553 -27.95 -3.28 5.08
CA THR A 553 -27.62 -4.68 5.30
C THR A 553 -27.51 -5.39 3.95
N VAL A 554 -26.39 -6.07 3.73
CA VAL A 554 -26.12 -6.81 2.49
C VAL A 554 -25.85 -8.29 2.78
N PRO A 555 -26.28 -9.20 1.88
CA PRO A 555 -25.96 -10.62 2.03
C PRO A 555 -24.46 -10.85 1.83
N VAL A 556 -23.90 -11.75 2.63
CA VAL A 556 -22.50 -12.15 2.53
C VAL A 556 -22.40 -13.44 1.73
N LYS A 557 -21.57 -13.42 0.70
CA LYS A 557 -21.23 -14.59 -0.14
C LYS A 557 -19.74 -14.85 -0.04
N LEU A 558 -19.29 -16.10 -0.14
CA LEU A 558 -17.85 -16.41 -0.12
C LEU A 558 -17.12 -15.76 -1.30
N GLN A 559 -17.80 -15.67 -2.45
CA GLN A 559 -17.24 -15.20 -3.71
C GLN A 559 -16.86 -13.72 -3.73
N THR A 560 -17.43 -12.88 -2.85
CA THR A 560 -17.19 -11.43 -2.84
C THR A 560 -17.17 -10.85 -1.43
N ILE A 561 -16.65 -9.63 -1.29
CA ILE A 561 -16.84 -8.75 -0.13
C ILE A 561 -17.61 -7.50 -0.58
N PRO A 562 -18.40 -6.82 0.28
CA PRO A 562 -19.06 -5.58 -0.11
C PRO A 562 -18.04 -4.49 -0.52
N VAL A 563 -18.17 -4.02 -1.77
CA VAL A 563 -17.36 -2.95 -2.36
C VAL A 563 -18.30 -2.05 -3.14
N PHE A 564 -18.22 -0.75 -2.89
CA PHE A 564 -19.07 0.25 -3.49
C PHE A 564 -18.22 1.32 -4.17
N VAL A 565 -18.73 1.85 -5.28
CA VAL A 565 -18.14 2.95 -6.02
C VAL A 565 -19.05 4.16 -5.89
N LYS A 566 -18.47 5.31 -5.58
CA LYS A 566 -19.20 6.58 -5.47
C LYS A 566 -19.70 7.02 -6.84
N ALA A 567 -20.94 7.50 -6.91
CA ALA A 567 -21.46 8.12 -8.12
C ALA A 567 -20.65 9.38 -8.49
N GLY A 568 -20.38 9.55 -9.78
CA GLY A 568 -19.46 10.50 -10.37
C GLY A 568 -18.06 9.94 -10.68
N ALA A 569 -17.73 8.74 -10.19
CA ALA A 569 -16.39 8.18 -10.39
C ALA A 569 -16.16 7.72 -11.84
N PHE A 570 -14.98 8.04 -12.39
CA PHE A 570 -14.40 7.37 -13.56
C PHE A 570 -13.31 6.41 -13.09
N ILE A 571 -13.50 5.12 -13.35
CA ILE A 571 -12.58 4.06 -12.96
C ILE A 571 -11.79 3.59 -14.20
N PRO A 572 -10.52 3.98 -14.35
CA PRO A 572 -9.67 3.48 -15.42
C PRO A 572 -9.20 2.06 -15.13
N MET A 573 -9.27 1.19 -16.14
CA MET A 573 -8.96 -0.22 -16.06
C MET A 573 -8.24 -0.71 -17.31
N VAL A 574 -7.38 -1.71 -17.14
CA VAL A 574 -6.76 -2.46 -18.25
C VAL A 574 -7.17 -3.93 -18.18
N LYS A 575 -6.78 -4.72 -19.18
CA LYS A 575 -6.87 -6.19 -19.07
C LYS A 575 -5.92 -6.68 -17.97
N ALA A 576 -6.35 -7.69 -17.22
CA ALA A 576 -5.45 -8.36 -16.27
C ALA A 576 -4.25 -8.95 -17.02
N VAL A 577 -3.06 -8.83 -16.42
CA VAL A 577 -1.79 -9.36 -16.92
C VAL A 577 -1.19 -10.28 -15.86
N GLU A 578 -0.38 -11.26 -16.28
CA GLU A 578 0.26 -12.18 -15.34
C GLU A 578 1.45 -11.55 -14.58
N SER A 579 2.01 -10.46 -15.11
CA SER A 579 3.06 -9.65 -14.47
C SER A 579 2.93 -8.21 -14.96
N THR A 580 3.22 -7.22 -14.11
CA THR A 580 3.19 -5.81 -14.52
C THR A 580 4.25 -5.44 -15.56
N ASP A 581 5.24 -6.30 -15.81
CA ASP A 581 6.19 -6.11 -16.92
C ASP A 581 5.48 -6.18 -18.29
N ASN A 582 4.32 -6.84 -18.34
CA ASN A 582 3.43 -6.91 -19.52
C ASN A 582 2.30 -5.85 -19.49
N TYR A 583 2.34 -4.91 -18.55
CA TYR A 583 1.33 -3.86 -18.45
C TYR A 583 1.32 -2.98 -19.70
N SER A 584 0.12 -2.72 -20.22
CA SER A 584 -0.10 -1.74 -21.27
C SER A 584 -1.47 -1.08 -21.12
N SER A 585 -1.52 0.23 -21.30
CA SER A 585 -2.77 1.00 -21.39
C SER A 585 -3.25 1.19 -22.84
N LYS A 586 -2.71 0.43 -23.80
CA LYS A 586 -3.16 0.46 -25.21
C LYS A 586 -4.64 0.12 -25.34
N ASP A 587 -5.12 -0.89 -24.61
CA ASP A 587 -6.53 -1.21 -24.51
C ASP A 587 -7.05 -0.75 -23.14
N LEU A 588 -7.77 0.37 -23.13
CA LEU A 588 -8.19 1.07 -21.92
C LEU A 588 -9.70 0.96 -21.74
N THR A 589 -10.15 0.47 -20.61
CA THR A 589 -11.55 0.55 -20.20
C THR A 589 -11.72 1.68 -19.21
N ILE A 590 -12.63 2.62 -19.48
CA ILE A 590 -13.03 3.65 -18.53
C ILE A 590 -14.46 3.34 -18.11
N ARG A 591 -14.67 3.00 -16.84
CA ARG A 591 -16.00 2.78 -16.29
C ARG A 591 -16.48 4.00 -15.53
N PHE A 592 -17.55 4.64 -16.00
CA PHE A 592 -18.16 5.80 -15.36
C PHE A 592 -19.45 5.44 -14.65
N TYR A 593 -19.54 5.84 -13.38
CA TYR A 593 -20.73 5.73 -12.55
C TYR A 593 -21.45 7.07 -12.54
N PRO A 594 -22.61 7.24 -13.20
CA PRO A 594 -23.24 8.55 -13.32
C PRO A 594 -23.64 9.17 -11.98
N ALA A 595 -23.24 10.42 -11.75
CA ALA A 595 -23.76 11.24 -10.66
C ALA A 595 -25.26 11.59 -10.88
N PRO A 596 -25.98 12.02 -9.82
CA PRO A 596 -27.31 12.62 -9.97
C PRO A 596 -27.30 13.77 -11.00
N GLU A 597 -28.43 13.98 -11.67
CA GLU A 597 -28.58 14.98 -12.73
C GLU A 597 -28.15 16.39 -12.27
N GLY A 598 -27.52 17.14 -13.16
CA GLY A 598 -27.01 18.49 -12.89
C GLY A 598 -25.66 18.56 -12.16
N LYS A 599 -25.06 17.42 -11.77
CA LYS A 599 -23.71 17.40 -11.17
C LYS A 599 -22.64 17.07 -12.20
N SER A 600 -21.59 17.90 -12.26
CA SER A 600 -20.38 17.58 -13.02
C SER A 600 -19.54 16.53 -12.29
N SER A 601 -18.77 15.74 -13.04
CA SER A 601 -17.84 14.75 -12.50
C SER A 601 -16.48 14.84 -13.18
N GLU A 602 -15.41 14.59 -12.45
CA GLU A 602 -14.05 14.51 -12.99
C GLU A 602 -13.35 13.23 -12.51
N GLY A 603 -12.58 12.62 -13.39
CA GLY A 603 -11.62 11.58 -13.06
C GLY A 603 -10.30 11.79 -13.76
N GLN A 604 -9.28 11.08 -13.27
CA GLN A 604 -7.90 11.20 -13.76
C GLN A 604 -7.26 9.82 -13.85
N MET A 605 -6.30 9.69 -14.76
CA MET A 605 -5.39 8.54 -14.85
C MET A 605 -3.97 9.05 -15.07
N TYR A 606 -3.08 8.78 -14.11
CA TYR A 606 -1.65 9.04 -14.23
C TYR A 606 -0.94 7.83 -14.84
N GLU A 607 -0.11 8.07 -15.86
CA GLU A 607 0.70 7.06 -16.55
C GLU A 607 2.13 7.55 -16.73
N ASP A 608 3.10 6.68 -16.47
CA ASP A 608 4.50 6.84 -16.86
C ASP A 608 5.09 5.46 -17.20
N ASP A 609 6.41 5.35 -17.31
CA ASP A 609 7.09 4.09 -17.63
C ASP A 609 7.08 3.05 -16.48
N GLY A 610 6.57 3.41 -15.30
CA GLY A 610 6.48 2.54 -14.13
C GLY A 610 7.80 2.19 -13.45
N LYS A 611 8.95 2.70 -13.92
CA LYS A 611 10.29 2.26 -13.49
C LYS A 611 11.24 3.41 -13.16
N THR A 612 11.14 4.54 -13.87
CA THR A 612 12.10 5.64 -13.77
C THR A 612 11.86 6.49 -12.52
N PHE A 613 12.88 6.61 -11.68
CA PHE A 613 12.83 7.50 -10.52
C PHE A 613 12.80 8.97 -10.96
N GLY A 614 11.87 9.73 -10.37
CA GLY A 614 11.67 11.14 -10.68
C GLY A 614 10.97 11.42 -12.01
N ALA A 615 10.34 10.44 -12.65
CA ALA A 615 9.61 10.61 -13.92
C ALA A 615 8.60 11.78 -13.86
N TYR A 616 7.82 11.87 -12.78
CA TYR A 616 6.89 12.96 -12.54
C TYR A 616 7.57 14.35 -12.56
N LYS A 617 8.65 14.53 -11.78
CA LYS A 617 9.41 15.79 -11.71
C LYS A 617 10.07 16.15 -13.05
N LYS A 618 10.48 15.15 -13.84
CA LYS A 618 11.06 15.32 -15.18
C LYS A 618 10.01 15.58 -16.27
N GLY A 619 8.72 15.49 -15.96
CA GLY A 619 7.64 15.61 -16.94
C GLY A 619 7.47 14.38 -17.85
N GLN A 620 8.12 13.25 -17.54
CA GLN A 620 8.09 12.01 -18.31
C GLN A 620 6.87 11.16 -17.95
N TYR A 621 5.69 11.71 -18.17
CA TYR A 621 4.41 11.09 -17.84
C TYR A 621 3.30 11.67 -18.71
N GLU A 622 2.18 10.96 -18.76
CA GLU A 622 0.92 11.43 -19.33
C GLU A 622 -0.15 11.43 -18.23
N LEU A 623 -0.93 12.51 -18.15
CA LEU A 623 -2.09 12.63 -17.26
C LEU A 623 -3.34 12.77 -18.11
N LEU A 624 -4.14 11.69 -18.11
CA LEU A 624 -5.43 11.62 -18.78
C LEU A 624 -6.49 12.18 -17.83
N ARG A 625 -7.41 12.99 -18.37
CA ARG A 625 -8.54 13.58 -17.64
C ARG A 625 -9.84 13.21 -18.31
N PHE A 626 -10.83 12.89 -17.49
CA PHE A 626 -12.18 12.51 -17.90
C PHE A 626 -13.14 13.45 -17.19
N GLN A 627 -14.07 14.05 -17.93
CA GLN A 627 -15.08 14.92 -17.34
C GLN A 627 -16.46 14.55 -17.86
N ASN A 628 -17.47 14.64 -17.00
CA ASN A 628 -18.86 14.70 -17.39
C ASN A 628 -19.37 16.09 -17.03
N VAL A 629 -19.71 16.90 -18.04
CA VAL A 629 -20.02 18.34 -17.86
C VAL A 629 -21.51 18.55 -17.58
N SER A 630 -22.38 17.76 -18.22
CA SER A 630 -23.83 18.00 -18.24
C SER A 630 -24.66 16.72 -18.20
N GLY A 631 -24.12 15.61 -17.66
CA GLY A 631 -24.76 14.28 -17.69
C GLY A 631 -24.70 13.61 -19.08
N LYS A 632 -24.76 14.40 -20.15
CA LYS A 632 -24.81 13.97 -21.56
C LYS A 632 -23.52 14.24 -22.34
N THR A 633 -22.71 15.18 -21.90
CA THR A 633 -21.43 15.52 -22.55
C THR A 633 -20.25 15.04 -21.72
N PHE A 634 -19.35 14.30 -22.37
CA PHE A 634 -18.12 13.79 -21.79
C PHE A 634 -16.91 14.34 -22.51
N LEU A 635 -15.89 14.76 -21.76
CA LEU A 635 -14.63 15.27 -22.30
C LEU A 635 -13.48 14.37 -21.85
N PHE A 636 -12.66 13.97 -22.81
CA PHE A 636 -11.43 13.22 -22.62
C PHE A 636 -10.29 14.10 -23.11
N SER A 637 -9.34 14.37 -22.23
CA SER A 637 -8.16 15.17 -22.55
C SER A 637 -6.92 14.56 -21.93
N ARG A 638 -5.76 14.98 -22.41
CA ARG A 638 -4.48 14.55 -21.86
C ARG A 638 -3.52 15.73 -21.73
N THR A 639 -2.63 15.64 -20.75
CA THR A 639 -1.54 16.59 -20.50
C THR A 639 -0.27 15.80 -20.16
N GLY A 640 0.89 16.46 -20.13
CA GLY A 640 2.18 15.81 -19.91
C GLY A 640 3.01 15.66 -21.19
N LYS A 641 4.19 15.05 -21.08
CA LYS A 641 5.11 14.81 -22.21
C LYS A 641 5.16 13.32 -22.55
N GLN A 642 6.02 12.95 -23.49
CA GLN A 642 6.24 11.55 -23.81
C GLN A 642 7.01 10.83 -22.70
N TYR A 643 6.75 9.53 -22.55
CA TYR A 643 7.52 8.61 -21.73
C TYR A 643 7.80 7.32 -22.52
N ASP A 644 8.79 6.56 -22.08
CA ASP A 644 9.18 5.29 -22.72
C ASP A 644 8.05 4.26 -22.62
N GLY A 645 7.64 3.70 -23.77
CA GLY A 645 6.51 2.75 -23.85
C GLY A 645 5.12 3.38 -23.87
N MET A 646 5.00 4.71 -24.00
CA MET A 646 3.69 5.38 -24.15
C MET A 646 2.95 4.90 -25.41
N PRO A 647 1.66 4.48 -25.31
CA PRO A 647 0.86 4.14 -26.49
C PRO A 647 0.68 5.35 -27.43
N VAL A 648 0.90 5.14 -28.73
CA VAL A 648 0.64 6.16 -29.77
C VAL A 648 -0.86 6.48 -29.87
N GLN A 649 -1.70 5.44 -29.75
CA GLN A 649 -3.15 5.52 -29.69
C GLN A 649 -3.67 4.49 -28.69
N ARG A 650 -4.86 4.74 -28.14
CA ARG A 650 -5.56 3.81 -27.24
C ARG A 650 -6.89 3.37 -27.83
N ASN A 651 -7.19 2.08 -27.75
CA ASN A 651 -8.52 1.56 -27.96
C ASN A 651 -9.29 1.75 -26.65
N VAL A 652 -10.23 2.69 -26.63
CA VAL A 652 -10.98 3.03 -25.43
C VAL A 652 -12.36 2.36 -25.45
N ARG A 653 -12.62 1.58 -24.41
CA ARG A 653 -13.95 1.05 -24.07
C ARG A 653 -14.53 1.89 -22.93
N PHE A 654 -15.45 2.79 -23.25
CA PHE A 654 -16.11 3.63 -22.26
C PHE A 654 -17.43 2.99 -21.82
N GLU A 655 -17.51 2.57 -20.54
CA GLU A 655 -18.68 1.93 -19.93
C GLU A 655 -19.43 2.94 -19.05
N ILE A 656 -20.66 3.31 -19.42
CA ILE A 656 -21.53 4.20 -18.63
C ILE A 656 -22.54 3.34 -17.86
N MET A 657 -22.43 3.30 -16.54
CA MET A 657 -23.19 2.41 -15.66
C MET A 657 -24.63 2.89 -15.40
N THR A 658 -25.45 2.97 -16.44
CA THR A 658 -26.83 3.50 -16.38
C THR A 658 -27.81 2.62 -15.58
N GLY A 659 -27.59 1.30 -15.55
CA GLY A 659 -28.47 0.33 -14.90
C GLY A 659 -29.70 -0.06 -15.72
N LYS A 660 -30.11 0.78 -16.68
CA LYS A 660 -31.23 0.55 -17.59
C LYS A 660 -30.84 0.91 -19.02
N MET A 661 -31.43 0.20 -19.97
CA MET A 661 -31.28 0.50 -21.40
C MET A 661 -31.97 1.83 -21.71
N PRO A 662 -31.32 2.77 -22.41
CA PRO A 662 -31.95 4.01 -22.82
C PRO A 662 -33.09 3.74 -23.82
N VAL A 663 -34.18 4.50 -23.72
CA VAL A 663 -35.33 4.40 -24.64
C VAL A 663 -34.95 4.86 -26.06
N LYS A 664 -34.17 5.93 -26.14
CA LYS A 664 -33.52 6.45 -27.35
C LYS A 664 -32.17 7.04 -26.92
N ALA A 665 -31.12 6.77 -27.67
CA ALA A 665 -29.82 7.39 -27.48
C ALA A 665 -29.11 7.47 -28.83
N GLU A 666 -28.56 8.64 -29.15
CA GLU A 666 -27.59 8.80 -30.22
C GLU A 666 -26.28 9.32 -29.64
N PHE A 667 -25.16 8.72 -30.06
CA PHE A 667 -23.85 9.18 -29.62
C PHE A 667 -23.09 9.81 -30.79
N THR A 668 -22.46 10.94 -30.50
CA THR A 668 -21.54 11.59 -31.43
C THR A 668 -20.20 11.80 -30.76
N ILE A 669 -19.12 11.54 -31.49
CA ILE A 669 -17.75 11.84 -31.09
C ILE A 669 -17.29 13.03 -31.90
N MET A 670 -16.67 13.99 -31.22
CA MET A 670 -15.92 15.07 -31.83
C MET A 670 -14.46 14.95 -31.42
N GLU A 671 -13.56 14.81 -32.40
CA GLU A 671 -12.11 14.79 -32.17
C GLU A 671 -11.49 15.83 -33.11
N SER A 672 -10.82 16.85 -32.55
CA SER A 672 -10.20 17.94 -33.33
C SER A 672 -11.14 18.68 -34.30
N GLY A 673 -12.43 18.78 -33.99
CA GLY A 673 -13.41 19.47 -34.84
C GLY A 673 -14.10 18.59 -35.89
N GLU A 674 -13.65 17.35 -36.08
CA GLU A 674 -14.36 16.38 -36.93
C GLU A 674 -15.41 15.62 -36.13
N LYS A 675 -16.63 15.50 -36.69
CA LYS A 675 -17.80 14.89 -36.03
C LYS A 675 -18.11 13.53 -36.64
N TYR A 676 -18.14 12.50 -35.81
CA TYR A 676 -18.50 11.13 -36.20
C TYR A 676 -19.76 10.67 -35.45
N LYS A 677 -20.75 10.13 -36.17
CA LYS A 677 -21.88 9.42 -35.55
C LYS A 677 -21.42 8.02 -35.16
N ILE A 678 -21.70 7.59 -33.93
CA ILE A 678 -21.36 6.25 -33.48
C ILE A 678 -22.48 5.28 -33.89
N ARG A 679 -22.12 4.20 -34.57
CA ARG A 679 -23.08 3.18 -35.01
C ARG A 679 -23.61 2.38 -33.81
N HIS A 680 -24.94 2.26 -33.70
CA HIS A 680 -25.56 1.35 -32.74
C HIS A 680 -25.49 -0.10 -33.23
N VAL A 681 -25.00 -1.01 -32.38
CA VAL A 681 -24.93 -2.45 -32.67
C VAL A 681 -25.94 -3.18 -31.77
N ARG A 682 -27.02 -3.71 -32.36
CA ARG A 682 -28.12 -4.33 -31.61
C ARG A 682 -27.71 -5.57 -30.81
N HIS A 683 -26.73 -6.35 -31.30
CA HIS A 683 -26.26 -7.58 -30.64
C HIS A 683 -24.78 -7.88 -30.93
N LYS A 684 -23.95 -7.95 -29.87
CA LYS A 684 -22.65 -8.65 -29.91
C LYS A 684 -22.80 -9.90 -29.05
N ARG A 685 -23.01 -11.08 -29.65
CA ARG A 685 -22.95 -12.36 -28.92
C ARG A 685 -21.49 -12.61 -28.56
N THR A 686 -21.12 -12.40 -27.31
CA THR A 686 -19.85 -12.91 -26.79
C THR A 686 -20.06 -14.39 -26.51
N LEU A 687 -19.68 -15.25 -27.46
CA LEU A 687 -19.69 -16.69 -27.22
C LEU A 687 -18.61 -17.00 -26.19
N ALA A 688 -19.00 -17.52 -25.03
CA ALA A 688 -18.04 -18.11 -24.10
C ALA A 688 -17.31 -19.26 -24.81
N PRO A 689 -15.98 -19.39 -24.71
CA PRO A 689 -15.28 -20.54 -25.28
C PRO A 689 -15.77 -21.81 -24.59
N VAL A 690 -16.40 -22.70 -25.36
CA VAL A 690 -16.74 -24.05 -24.93
C VAL A 690 -15.44 -24.87 -24.94
N MET A 691 -14.87 -25.16 -23.77
CA MET A 691 -13.87 -26.22 -23.66
C MET A 691 -14.60 -27.57 -23.71
N ARG A 692 -14.53 -28.25 -24.85
CA ARG A 692 -14.80 -29.69 -24.92
C ARG A 692 -13.47 -30.43 -24.82
N THR A 693 -13.29 -31.20 -23.74
CA THR A 693 -12.23 -32.19 -23.64
C THR A 693 -12.63 -33.38 -24.51
N LEU A 694 -11.95 -33.61 -25.63
CA LEU A 694 -12.11 -34.85 -26.40
C LEU A 694 -11.07 -35.86 -25.87
N ALA A 695 -11.54 -37.02 -25.42
CA ALA A 695 -10.66 -38.14 -25.08
C ALA A 695 -10.01 -38.70 -26.36
N PRO A 696 -8.73 -39.11 -26.32
CA PRO A 696 -8.04 -39.63 -27.50
C PRO A 696 -8.58 -41.02 -27.87
N VAL A 697 -9.02 -41.17 -29.12
CA VAL A 697 -9.29 -42.47 -29.74
C VAL A 697 -7.99 -42.96 -30.38
N MET A 698 -7.42 -44.06 -29.88
CA MET A 698 -6.35 -44.77 -30.58
C MET A 698 -6.95 -45.66 -31.67
N ARG A 699 -6.54 -45.44 -32.92
CA ARG A 699 -6.60 -46.44 -33.98
C ARG A 699 -5.29 -46.40 -34.76
N THR A 700 -4.64 -47.56 -34.85
CA THR A 700 -3.44 -47.81 -35.66
C THR A 700 -3.89 -48.38 -37.01
N LEU A 701 -3.53 -47.75 -38.14
CA LEU A 701 -3.40 -48.35 -39.48
C LEU A 701 -2.55 -47.39 -40.37
N ALA A 702 -1.78 -47.99 -41.30
CA ALA A 702 -0.58 -47.49 -42.01
C ALA A 702 -0.81 -46.38 -43.10
N PRO A 703 0.25 -45.79 -43.71
CA PRO A 703 0.29 -44.38 -44.10
C PRO A 703 -0.15 -44.09 -45.55
N VAL A 704 -1.02 -43.09 -45.71
CA VAL A 704 -1.15 -42.32 -46.94
C VAL A 704 -1.04 -40.84 -46.57
N MET A 705 0.11 -40.22 -46.86
CA MET A 705 0.25 -38.77 -46.76
C MET A 705 -0.45 -38.10 -47.94
N ARG A 706 -1.60 -37.48 -47.66
CA ARG A 706 -2.11 -36.35 -48.43
C ARG A 706 -2.40 -35.21 -47.45
N THR A 707 -1.59 -34.16 -47.51
CA THR A 707 -1.79 -32.93 -46.75
C THR A 707 -2.86 -32.11 -47.44
N LEU A 708 -4.12 -32.25 -47.03
CA LEU A 708 -5.16 -31.27 -47.32
C LEU A 708 -5.15 -30.25 -46.17
N ALA A 709 -4.63 -29.06 -46.43
CA ALA A 709 -4.74 -27.95 -45.49
C ALA A 709 -6.24 -27.56 -45.37
N PRO A 710 -6.85 -27.61 -44.18
CA PRO A 710 -8.15 -26.99 -43.99
C PRO A 710 -7.99 -25.48 -44.16
N VAL A 711 -8.58 -24.93 -45.21
CA VAL A 711 -8.71 -23.47 -45.35
C VAL A 711 -9.72 -23.01 -44.30
N MET A 712 -9.24 -22.65 -43.12
CA MET A 712 -9.97 -21.77 -42.23
C MET A 712 -9.99 -20.38 -42.86
N ARG A 713 -11.08 -20.03 -43.55
CA ARG A 713 -11.44 -18.62 -43.72
C ARG A 713 -12.09 -18.14 -42.43
N THR A 714 -11.28 -17.62 -41.53
CA THR A 714 -11.76 -16.66 -40.54
C THR A 714 -12.16 -15.43 -41.35
N LEU A 715 -13.45 -15.15 -41.47
CA LEU A 715 -13.90 -13.81 -41.81
C LEU A 715 -13.37 -12.91 -40.69
N ALA A 716 -12.37 -12.08 -41.01
CA ALA A 716 -12.00 -10.99 -40.13
C ALA A 716 -13.29 -10.21 -39.82
N PRO A 717 -13.65 -10.00 -38.54
CA PRO A 717 -14.71 -9.07 -38.24
C PRO A 717 -14.32 -7.74 -38.89
N VAL A 718 -15.25 -7.13 -39.62
CA VAL A 718 -15.12 -5.74 -40.02
C VAL A 718 -15.05 -4.94 -38.73
N GLU A 719 -13.84 -4.56 -38.29
CA GLU A 719 -13.66 -3.63 -37.19
C GLU A 719 -14.17 -2.27 -37.66
N HIS A 720 -15.37 -1.92 -37.22
CA HIS A 720 -15.83 -0.56 -37.30
C HIS A 720 -15.19 0.21 -36.15
N ASP A 721 -14.34 1.18 -36.46
CA ASP A 721 -13.50 1.95 -35.50
C ASP A 721 -14.27 2.66 -34.37
N THR A 722 -15.59 2.79 -34.49
CA THR A 722 -16.47 3.42 -33.50
C THR A 722 -17.86 2.78 -33.46
N GLU A 723 -18.21 2.17 -32.32
CA GLU A 723 -19.52 1.53 -32.12
C GLU A 723 -20.04 1.76 -30.68
N TRP A 724 -21.36 1.70 -30.50
CA TRP A 724 -21.96 1.63 -29.19
C TRP A 724 -23.05 0.57 -29.10
N TYR A 725 -23.23 0.01 -27.90
CA TYR A 725 -24.28 -0.96 -27.60
C TYR A 725 -24.63 -0.94 -26.10
N TYR A 726 -25.75 -1.55 -25.73
CA TYR A 726 -26.10 -1.77 -24.33
C TYR A 726 -25.71 -3.20 -23.90
N ASP A 727 -24.86 -3.31 -22.90
CA ASP A 727 -24.47 -4.57 -22.27
C ASP A 727 -25.49 -4.92 -21.18
N LYS A 728 -26.33 -5.92 -21.45
CA LYS A 728 -27.41 -6.33 -20.54
C LYS A 728 -26.90 -6.96 -19.25
N ASP A 729 -25.75 -7.65 -19.30
CA ASP A 729 -25.19 -8.36 -18.16
C ASP A 729 -24.55 -7.37 -17.18
N LYS A 730 -23.81 -6.39 -17.73
CA LYS A 730 -23.21 -5.30 -16.93
C LYS A 730 -24.19 -4.16 -16.62
N LYS A 731 -25.34 -4.12 -17.30
CA LYS A 731 -26.34 -3.05 -17.26
C LYS A 731 -25.72 -1.68 -17.53
N CYS A 732 -24.96 -1.58 -18.61
CA CYS A 732 -24.26 -0.36 -18.99
C CYS A 732 -24.31 -0.09 -20.49
N ILE A 733 -24.14 1.18 -20.86
CA ILE A 733 -23.87 1.57 -22.25
C ILE A 733 -22.38 1.44 -22.47
N VAL A 734 -21.98 0.84 -23.58
CA VAL A 734 -20.59 0.68 -23.99
C VAL A 734 -20.37 1.50 -25.25
N ILE A 735 -19.33 2.32 -25.26
CA ILE A 735 -18.87 3.09 -26.42
C ILE A 735 -17.41 2.71 -26.67
N ASN A 736 -17.13 2.16 -27.85
CA ASN A 736 -15.77 1.87 -28.29
C ASN A 736 -15.30 2.95 -29.25
N PHE A 737 -14.10 3.48 -29.05
CA PHE A 737 -13.47 4.43 -29.96
C PHE A 737 -11.94 4.37 -29.86
N VAL A 738 -11.25 4.84 -30.90
CA VAL A 738 -9.80 4.99 -30.89
C VAL A 738 -9.46 6.41 -30.45
N TRP A 739 -8.66 6.54 -29.39
CA TRP A 739 -8.19 7.82 -28.88
C TRP A 739 -6.73 8.04 -29.30
N ARG A 740 -6.51 9.02 -30.19
CA ARG A 740 -5.18 9.35 -30.73
C ARG A 740 -4.47 10.46 -29.95
N GLY A 741 -4.95 10.74 -28.74
CA GLY A 741 -4.35 11.71 -27.84
C GLY A 741 -4.70 13.18 -28.12
N LYS A 742 -5.69 13.45 -28.96
CA LYS A 742 -6.34 14.76 -29.09
C LYS A 742 -7.51 14.86 -28.10
N SER A 743 -8.02 16.05 -27.83
CA SER A 743 -9.24 16.16 -27.02
C SER A 743 -10.41 15.48 -27.73
N VAL A 744 -11.13 14.63 -27.02
CA VAL A 744 -12.31 13.91 -27.52
C VAL A 744 -13.52 14.34 -26.71
N GLU A 745 -14.57 14.77 -27.40
CA GLU A 745 -15.87 15.07 -26.80
C GLU A 745 -16.89 14.02 -27.26
N ILE A 746 -17.60 13.43 -26.31
CA ILE A 746 -18.69 12.49 -26.58
C ILE A 746 -19.99 13.11 -26.11
N ARG A 747 -20.95 13.30 -27.01
CA ARG A 747 -22.31 13.78 -26.69
C ARG A 747 -23.33 12.65 -26.83
N MET A 748 -24.15 12.48 -25.79
CA MET A 748 -25.33 11.62 -25.76
C MET A 748 -26.57 12.48 -26.00
N ASN A 749 -27.24 12.29 -27.14
CA ASN A 749 -28.48 12.99 -27.50
C ASN A 749 -29.72 12.16 -27.19
#